data_AF-A0AAN8C167-F1
#
_entry.id   AF-A0AAN8C167-F1
#
_cell.length_a   1.000
_cell.length_b   1.000
_cell.length_c   1.000
_cell.angle_alpha   90.00
_cell.angle_beta   90.00
_cell.angle_gamma   90.00
#
_symmetry.space_group_name_H-M   'P 1'
#
loop_
_entity.id
_entity.type
_entity.pdbx_description
1 polymer ?
#
loop_
_entity_poly.entity_id
_entity_poly.type
_entity_poly.pdbx_seq_one_letter_code
_entity_poly.pdbx_strand_id
1 'polypeptide(L)'
;MSDSASSFLHIGDIVSLYAEGTVNGFISTLGLVDDRCVVEPAAGDLENPPKKFRDCLFKVCPMSRYSAQKQFWKAKQAKHEKDKIADVVLLQKLQHASNLEQKQNETENKKVHGDVVKYGTVMQLLHMKSNKYLTVNKRLPALLEKNAMRVTLDGTGNEGSWLFIQPFWKLRANGDNVVVGDKVMLNPVNAGQPLHASNYELTDHPGCKEVNSVNCNTSWKINLFMMFSDNREEVLKGGEVVRLFHAEQEKFLTCDEYKSKLHVFLRTTLRQSATSATSSNALWEIEVVHHDPCRGGAGHWNSLYRFKHLATGNYLAAEENPGYKGDSAEPASVVDSSRTKRSHGERIKYKLVAVAHGNDIASLFELDPTTLQKTDSFVPRNSYVRLRHLCTNTWIQSTNVPIDIDEERPIRLMLGTCPTKEDKEAFAIVSVPVMEIRDLDFANDASAMLSTVVDQFGQGFISQNDRRFAIKLLEDVGFFVADVINSGQAVLDVNMSKANRERQKLMREQNILKQIFGILKAPFKDRGEGEGPLLRLEELADQKNSPYQYMFRLCYRVLRHSQEDYRKNQEHIAKQFGVMQSQIGYDILAEDTITALLHNNRKLLEKHITKTEVETFVSLVRKNREPRFLDYLSDLCVSNNVAIPVTQELICKCVLDPKNQDILIKTERRVPKDATPGGGEYIGMEDYGDDDEVWLVWTDKTNEKQEKGIRQLAQEARQGNAHDENVLTYYRYQLKLFARMCLDRQYLAIDEISKQLDVELIFLCMMDETLPFDLRASFCRLMLHAHVDRDPQELVTPVKFARLWTEIPSSITIKDYENRISWPKDWYATIYDPVFKTYSLGDLQFNIGLMNDDFSGPAESTRFPLGSIIPIMASVVQETHQPLLLLLDECVAATTPELYPESTMYPIISNKGCLLESVSSRSKFEPRQKSSEIRLSLQTFTFAMGEEVFIHCKLLAWDPNGLDSTKKACHFVEGHGWELLDNLAQSNLCDCCESKCKSRRQRSVASGIYENRISWPKDWYATIYDPVFKTYSLGDLQFNIGLMNDDFSGPAESTRFPLGSIIPIMASVVQETHQPLLLLLDECVAATTPELYPESTMYPIISNKGCLLESVSSRSKFEPRQKSSEIRLSLQTFTFAMGEEVFIHCKLLAWDPNGLDSTKKACHFVEGHGWELLDNLAQSNLCDCCESKCKSRRQRSVASEKHGMVQKSVIGPFTITDVNS
;
A
#
# COMPACT_ATOMS: atom_id res chain seq x y z
N MET A 1 -37.26 -11.34 -35.33
CA MET A 1 -38.22 -10.22 -35.41
C MET A 1 -39.13 -10.28 -34.18
N SER A 2 -38.81 -9.50 -33.15
CA SER A 2 -39.67 -9.15 -32.01
C SER A 2 -38.89 -8.15 -31.14
N ASP A 3 -39.11 -6.85 -31.40
CA ASP A 3 -38.97 -5.71 -30.47
C ASP A 3 -38.91 -4.40 -31.26
N SER A 4 -39.99 -4.12 -32.00
CA SER A 4 -40.31 -2.77 -32.49
C SER A 4 -41.37 -2.13 -31.59
N ALA A 5 -41.30 -2.38 -30.28
CA ALA A 5 -42.13 -1.74 -29.27
C ALA A 5 -41.25 -0.74 -28.52
N SER A 6 -41.58 0.54 -28.65
CA SER A 6 -40.94 1.66 -27.97
C SER A 6 -40.81 1.38 -26.45
N SER A 7 -39.58 1.20 -25.96
CA SER A 7 -39.30 0.96 -24.54
C SER A 7 -39.38 2.25 -23.73
N PHE A 8 -39.78 2.14 -22.47
CA PHE A 8 -39.72 3.25 -21.51
C PHE A 8 -38.29 3.49 -21.04
N LEU A 9 -38.00 4.72 -20.62
CA LEU A 9 -36.74 5.09 -19.98
C LEU A 9 -36.76 4.72 -18.49
N HIS A 10 -35.74 4.04 -18.00
CA HIS A 10 -35.61 3.62 -16.61
C HIS A 10 -34.40 4.27 -15.91
N ILE A 11 -34.47 4.36 -14.58
CA ILE A 11 -33.35 4.78 -13.75
C ILE A 11 -32.26 3.71 -13.83
N GLY A 12 -31.06 4.11 -14.24
CA GLY A 12 -29.93 3.21 -14.43
C GLY A 12 -29.63 2.85 -15.89
N ASP A 13 -30.50 3.23 -16.83
CA ASP A 13 -30.23 3.10 -18.26
C ASP A 13 -29.03 3.97 -18.67
N ILE A 14 -28.27 3.48 -19.66
CA ILE A 14 -27.20 4.23 -20.31
C ILE A 14 -27.77 4.76 -21.63
N VAL A 15 -27.72 6.08 -21.78
CA VAL A 15 -28.30 6.81 -22.92
C VAL A 15 -27.28 7.77 -23.52
N SER A 16 -27.52 8.15 -24.77
CA SER A 16 -26.84 9.28 -25.41
C SER A 16 -27.85 10.40 -25.66
N LEU A 17 -27.36 11.64 -25.55
CA LEU A 17 -28.17 12.85 -25.76
C LEU A 17 -27.75 13.52 -27.05
N TYR A 18 -28.69 13.62 -27.99
CA TYR A 18 -28.50 14.28 -29.27
C TYR A 18 -29.25 15.61 -29.29
N ALA A 19 -28.52 16.71 -29.51
CA ALA A 19 -29.11 18.03 -29.67
C ALA A 19 -29.79 18.14 -31.04
N GLU A 20 -31.00 18.67 -31.05
CA GLU A 20 -31.69 19.11 -32.26
C GLU A 20 -32.19 20.54 -32.07
N GLY A 21 -31.74 21.45 -32.93
CA GLY A 21 -32.08 22.87 -32.86
C GLY A 21 -31.22 23.72 -33.79
N THR A 22 -30.61 24.77 -33.24
CA THR A 22 -29.63 25.61 -33.94
C THR A 22 -28.35 24.86 -34.30
N VAL A 23 -27.98 23.90 -33.46
CA VAL A 23 -26.81 23.04 -33.60
C VAL A 23 -27.27 21.62 -33.36
N ASN A 24 -26.89 20.72 -34.25
CA ASN A 24 -27.18 19.30 -34.15
C ASN A 24 -25.89 18.55 -33.82
N GLY A 25 -25.98 17.55 -32.94
CA GLY A 25 -24.83 16.74 -32.54
C GLY A 25 -24.98 16.13 -31.16
N PHE A 26 -24.12 15.18 -30.83
CA PHE A 26 -24.09 14.55 -29.50
C PHE A 26 -23.39 15.46 -28.48
N ILE A 27 -23.84 15.39 -27.23
CA ILE A 27 -23.07 15.95 -26.11
C ILE A 27 -21.82 15.09 -25.94
N SER A 28 -20.66 15.72 -25.86
CA SER A 28 -19.37 15.10 -25.58
C SER A 28 -18.58 15.93 -24.56
N THR A 29 -17.47 15.37 -24.10
CA THR A 29 -16.53 15.99 -23.18
C THR A 29 -15.16 16.06 -23.83
N LEU A 30 -14.40 17.14 -23.59
CA LEU A 30 -13.06 17.31 -24.18
C LEU A 30 -11.97 16.44 -23.52
N GLY A 31 -12.33 15.66 -22.48
CA GLY A 31 -11.44 14.76 -21.76
C GLY A 31 -11.87 14.58 -20.30
N LEU A 32 -11.02 13.97 -19.48
CA LEU A 32 -11.21 13.86 -18.04
C LEU A 32 -10.69 15.08 -17.28
N VAL A 33 -9.70 15.78 -17.85
CA VAL A 33 -9.07 16.96 -17.26
C VAL A 33 -9.96 18.21 -17.42
N ASP A 34 -10.61 18.34 -18.56
CA ASP A 34 -11.49 19.45 -18.85
C ASP A 34 -12.92 19.18 -18.36
N ASP A 35 -13.50 20.11 -17.61
CA ASP A 35 -14.84 20.00 -17.07
C ASP A 35 -15.93 20.56 -18.02
N ARG A 36 -15.54 21.07 -19.19
CA ARG A 36 -16.46 21.63 -20.21
C ARG A 36 -17.22 20.54 -20.96
N CYS A 37 -18.49 20.82 -21.23
CA CYS A 37 -19.34 20.01 -22.12
C CYS A 37 -19.46 20.69 -23.47
N VAL A 38 -19.30 19.91 -24.54
CA VAL A 38 -19.30 20.41 -25.92
C VAL A 38 -20.24 19.60 -26.80
N VAL A 39 -20.64 20.19 -27.91
CA VAL A 39 -21.30 19.48 -29.01
C VAL A 39 -20.40 19.59 -30.24
N GLU A 40 -20.16 18.46 -30.89
CA GLU A 40 -19.37 18.39 -32.12
C GLU A 40 -20.28 18.02 -33.29
N PRO A 41 -20.71 19.00 -34.12
CA PRO A 41 -21.68 18.73 -35.18
C PRO A 41 -21.13 17.90 -36.34
N ALA A 42 -19.81 17.97 -36.56
CA ALA A 42 -19.15 17.30 -37.69
C ALA A 42 -18.74 15.85 -37.39
N ALA A 43 -18.74 15.44 -36.11
CA ALA A 43 -18.22 14.13 -35.72
C ALA A 43 -19.18 12.98 -35.95
N GLY A 44 -20.49 13.21 -35.94
CA GLY A 44 -21.48 12.16 -36.17
C GLY A 44 -22.92 12.63 -36.10
N ASP A 45 -23.80 11.85 -36.71
CA ASP A 45 -25.25 11.99 -36.70
C ASP A 45 -25.91 10.71 -36.13
N LEU A 46 -27.24 10.65 -36.17
CA LEU A 46 -27.98 9.50 -35.63
C LEU A 46 -27.73 8.19 -36.42
N GLU A 47 -27.38 8.28 -37.70
CA GLU A 47 -27.13 7.13 -38.58
C GLU A 47 -25.65 6.69 -38.51
N ASN A 48 -24.74 7.64 -38.32
CA ASN A 48 -23.30 7.45 -38.22
C ASN A 48 -22.81 8.04 -36.89
N PRO A 49 -22.80 7.24 -35.81
CA PRO A 49 -22.33 7.69 -34.52
C PRO A 49 -20.84 8.07 -34.60
N PRO A 50 -20.39 9.02 -33.77
CA PRO A 50 -19.00 9.47 -33.76
C PRO A 50 -18.03 8.34 -33.38
N LYS A 51 -16.81 8.38 -33.91
CA LYS A 51 -15.75 7.39 -33.59
C LYS A 51 -15.48 7.26 -32.08
N LYS A 52 -15.67 8.32 -31.31
CA LYS A 52 -15.52 8.34 -29.84
C LYS A 52 -16.86 8.33 -29.12
N PHE A 53 -17.81 7.49 -29.56
CA PHE A 53 -19.16 7.46 -29.01
C PHE A 53 -19.24 7.21 -27.50
N ARG A 54 -18.24 6.53 -26.92
CA ARG A 54 -18.11 6.33 -25.47
C ARG A 54 -18.11 7.64 -24.66
N ASP A 55 -17.63 8.73 -25.25
CA ASP A 55 -17.55 10.06 -24.62
C ASP A 55 -18.92 10.78 -24.62
N CYS A 56 -19.92 10.18 -25.26
CA CYS A 56 -21.29 10.70 -25.36
C CYS A 56 -22.28 9.96 -24.45
N LEU A 57 -21.81 9.00 -23.64
CA LEU A 57 -22.66 8.13 -22.84
C LEU A 57 -22.93 8.70 -21.44
N PHE A 58 -24.21 8.81 -21.11
CA PHE A 58 -24.70 9.25 -19.82
C PHE A 58 -25.57 8.18 -19.16
N LYS A 59 -25.38 7.96 -17.87
CA LYS A 59 -26.25 7.14 -17.04
C LYS A 59 -27.29 8.02 -16.37
N VAL A 60 -28.55 7.59 -16.46
CA VAL A 60 -29.66 8.26 -15.77
C VAL A 60 -29.65 7.86 -14.29
N CYS A 61 -29.42 8.83 -13.41
CA CYS A 61 -29.38 8.65 -11.97
C CYS A 61 -30.57 9.36 -11.29
N PRO A 62 -31.03 8.85 -10.14
CA PRO A 62 -32.08 9.49 -9.36
C PRO A 62 -31.54 10.73 -8.64
N MET A 63 -32.43 11.46 -7.95
CA MET A 63 -32.06 12.63 -7.16
C MET A 63 -31.21 12.27 -5.94
N SER A 64 -29.97 12.76 -5.89
CA SER A 64 -29.10 12.69 -4.71
C SER A 64 -29.26 13.89 -3.78
N ARG A 65 -28.97 13.69 -2.48
CA ARG A 65 -28.93 14.74 -1.45
C ARG A 65 -27.51 15.31 -1.31
N TYR A 66 -27.41 16.63 -1.21
CA TYR A 66 -26.12 17.37 -1.17
C TYR A 66 -25.98 18.29 0.04
N SER A 67 -26.82 18.11 1.05
CA SER A 67 -26.98 19.05 2.15
C SER A 67 -25.76 19.07 3.08
N ALA A 68 -25.28 17.91 3.51
CA ALA A 68 -24.12 17.77 4.39
C ALA A 68 -22.81 18.07 3.65
N GLN A 69 -22.69 17.58 2.41
CA GLN A 69 -21.55 17.89 1.53
C GLN A 69 -21.36 19.40 1.35
N LYS A 70 -22.44 20.14 1.05
CA LYS A 70 -22.38 21.59 0.88
C LYS A 70 -21.95 22.33 2.15
N GLN A 71 -22.36 21.86 3.33
CA GLN A 71 -21.92 22.42 4.60
C GLN A 71 -20.42 22.17 4.84
N PHE A 72 -19.97 20.95 4.57
CA PHE A 72 -18.55 20.58 4.65
C PHE A 72 -17.67 21.44 3.74
N TRP A 73 -18.05 21.60 2.46
CA TRP A 73 -17.30 22.42 1.50
C TRP A 73 -17.25 23.90 1.91
N LYS A 74 -18.35 24.45 2.44
CA LYS A 74 -18.38 25.82 2.97
C LYS A 74 -17.45 25.98 4.18
N ALA A 75 -17.45 25.03 5.11
CA ALA A 75 -16.55 25.06 6.27
C ALA A 75 -15.07 24.95 5.85
N LYS A 76 -14.77 24.10 4.86
CA LYS A 76 -13.41 23.95 4.30
C LYS A 76 -12.92 25.21 3.59
N GLN A 77 -13.78 25.90 2.84
CA GLN A 77 -13.44 27.18 2.20
C GLN A 77 -13.19 28.30 3.24
N ALA A 78 -13.99 28.35 4.31
CA ALA A 78 -13.84 29.35 5.38
C ALA A 78 -12.54 29.17 6.19
N LYS A 79 -12.01 27.94 6.31
CA LYS A 79 -10.76 27.64 7.02
C LYS A 79 -9.52 28.27 6.37
N HIS A 80 -9.56 28.61 5.08
CA HIS A 80 -8.47 29.33 4.43
C HIS A 80 -8.32 30.79 4.93
N GLU A 81 -9.28 31.33 5.69
CA GLU A 81 -9.26 32.73 6.14
C GLU A 81 -8.87 32.97 7.62
N LYS A 82 -9.04 32.04 8.61
CA LYS A 82 -8.62 32.27 10.03
C LYS A 82 -8.38 30.99 10.89
N ASP A 83 -7.59 31.17 11.97
CA ASP A 83 -7.06 30.19 12.94
C ASP A 83 -8.04 29.51 13.95
N LYS A 84 -7.55 28.36 14.46
CA LYS A 84 -7.77 27.65 15.77
C LYS A 84 -8.66 26.40 15.79
N ILE A 85 -8.00 25.23 15.86
CA ILE A 85 -8.24 23.95 16.58
C ILE A 85 -9.70 23.52 16.91
N ALA A 86 -10.59 24.39 17.40
CA ALA A 86 -12.01 24.09 17.62
C ALA A 86 -12.75 23.68 16.33
N ASP A 87 -12.28 24.20 15.19
CA ASP A 87 -12.85 23.89 13.88
C ASP A 87 -12.45 22.51 13.34
N VAL A 88 -11.41 21.86 13.86
CA VAL A 88 -10.97 20.54 13.35
C VAL A 88 -11.97 19.45 13.70
N VAL A 89 -12.49 19.43 14.93
CA VAL A 89 -13.51 18.47 15.36
C VAL A 89 -14.83 18.71 14.63
N LEU A 90 -15.20 19.98 14.40
CA LEU A 90 -16.38 20.33 13.60
C LEU A 90 -16.20 19.86 12.14
N LEU A 91 -15.03 20.10 11.55
CA LEU A 91 -14.73 19.67 10.19
C LEU A 91 -14.74 18.15 10.05
N GLN A 92 -14.20 17.41 11.03
CA GLN A 92 -14.29 15.94 11.07
C GLN A 92 -15.74 15.45 11.19
N LYS A 93 -16.57 16.09 12.02
CA LYS A 93 -18.01 15.76 12.10
C LYS A 93 -18.73 16.03 10.79
N LEU A 94 -18.45 17.16 10.13
CA LEU A 94 -19.02 17.50 8.83
C LEU A 94 -18.53 16.54 7.74
N GLN A 95 -17.27 16.09 7.79
CA GLN A 95 -16.72 15.08 6.90
C GLN A 95 -17.44 13.74 7.07
N HIS A 96 -17.58 13.28 8.32
CA HIS A 96 -18.31 12.04 8.62
C HIS A 96 -19.77 12.11 8.16
N ALA A 97 -20.46 13.23 8.42
CA ALA A 97 -21.83 13.45 7.95
C ALA A 97 -21.94 13.47 6.41
N SER A 98 -20.96 14.09 5.74
CA SER A 98 -20.86 14.10 4.27
C SER A 98 -20.68 12.69 3.70
N ASN A 99 -19.81 11.88 4.30
CA ASN A 99 -19.56 10.50 3.86
C ASN A 99 -20.78 9.59 4.10
N LEU A 100 -21.48 9.78 5.22
CA LEU A 100 -22.72 9.06 5.51
C LEU A 100 -23.84 9.43 4.53
N GLU A 101 -23.96 10.72 4.17
CA GLU A 101 -24.88 11.20 3.12
C GLU A 101 -24.57 10.57 1.75
N GLN A 102 -23.29 10.44 1.38
CA GLN A 102 -22.89 9.76 0.14
C GLN A 102 -23.27 8.28 0.13
N LYS A 103 -22.97 7.54 1.20
CA LYS A 103 -23.36 6.12 1.34
C LYS A 103 -24.89 5.95 1.31
N GLN A 104 -25.63 6.90 1.90
CA GLN A 104 -27.08 6.90 1.83
C GLN A 104 -27.59 7.10 0.40
N ASN A 105 -27.04 8.08 -0.33
CA ASN A 105 -27.40 8.32 -1.73
C ASN A 105 -27.12 7.09 -2.62
N GLU A 106 -25.99 6.40 -2.42
CA GLU A 106 -25.67 5.17 -3.14
C GLU A 106 -26.67 4.04 -2.85
N THR A 107 -27.08 3.91 -1.59
CA THR A 107 -28.07 2.91 -1.17
C THR A 107 -29.47 3.23 -1.72
N GLU A 108 -29.88 4.50 -1.70
CA GLU A 108 -31.14 4.95 -2.32
C GLU A 108 -31.11 4.73 -3.83
N ASN A 109 -29.99 5.03 -4.51
CA ASN A 109 -29.82 4.78 -5.94
C ASN A 109 -29.96 3.30 -6.31
N LYS A 110 -29.39 2.39 -5.51
CA LYS A 110 -29.56 0.94 -5.71
C LYS A 110 -31.01 0.48 -5.53
N LYS A 111 -31.79 1.12 -4.64
CA LYS A 111 -33.20 0.75 -4.38
C LYS A 111 -34.13 1.17 -5.52
N VAL A 112 -33.93 2.34 -6.10
CA VAL A 112 -34.76 2.88 -7.20
C VAL A 112 -34.25 2.47 -8.59
N HIS A 113 -33.24 1.59 -8.64
CA HIS A 113 -32.68 1.11 -9.89
C HIS A 113 -33.70 0.26 -10.65
N GLY A 114 -33.97 0.62 -11.90
CA GLY A 114 -34.99 -0.01 -12.74
C GLY A 114 -36.38 0.65 -12.69
N ASP A 115 -36.58 1.70 -11.89
CA ASP A 115 -37.85 2.44 -11.88
C ASP A 115 -38.05 3.25 -13.17
N VAL A 116 -39.29 3.34 -13.65
CA VAL A 116 -39.64 4.10 -14.87
C VAL A 116 -39.60 5.61 -14.60
N VAL A 117 -38.91 6.35 -15.47
CA VAL A 117 -38.83 7.82 -15.41
C VAL A 117 -40.11 8.46 -15.95
N LYS A 118 -40.65 9.43 -15.21
CA LYS A 118 -41.86 10.19 -15.58
C LYS A 118 -41.54 11.65 -15.86
N TYR A 119 -42.27 12.28 -16.77
CA TYR A 119 -42.13 13.72 -17.03
C TYR A 119 -42.44 14.55 -15.77
N GLY A 120 -41.60 15.54 -15.49
CA GLY A 120 -41.66 16.37 -14.29
C GLY A 120 -40.88 15.82 -13.08
N THR A 121 -40.33 14.60 -13.17
CA THR A 121 -39.42 14.08 -12.14
C THR A 121 -38.04 14.74 -12.23
N VAL A 122 -37.33 14.76 -11.10
CA VAL A 122 -35.94 15.23 -11.02
C VAL A 122 -35.02 14.06 -11.24
N MET A 123 -34.08 14.22 -12.18
CA MET A 123 -33.03 13.25 -12.47
C MET A 123 -31.66 13.92 -12.54
N GLN A 124 -30.63 13.09 -12.55
CA GLN A 124 -29.24 13.51 -12.69
C GLN A 124 -28.61 12.72 -13.84
N LEU A 125 -27.68 13.36 -14.55
CA LEU A 125 -26.96 12.74 -15.64
C LEU A 125 -25.51 12.53 -15.21
N LEU A 126 -25.11 11.27 -15.10
CA LEU A 126 -23.74 10.87 -14.77
C LEU A 126 -23.01 10.50 -16.07
N HIS A 127 -21.90 11.16 -16.37
CA HIS A 127 -21.10 10.81 -17.54
C HIS A 127 -20.31 9.52 -17.29
N MET A 128 -20.45 8.52 -18.17
CA MET A 128 -19.91 7.16 -17.93
C MET A 128 -18.37 7.12 -17.91
N LYS A 129 -17.72 7.86 -18.80
CA LYS A 129 -16.25 7.87 -18.91
C LYS A 129 -15.60 8.60 -17.74
N SER A 130 -15.98 9.86 -17.49
CA SER A 130 -15.37 10.67 -16.44
C SER A 130 -15.90 10.38 -15.03
N ASN A 131 -17.05 9.70 -14.91
CA ASN A 131 -17.75 9.50 -13.64
C ASN A 131 -18.13 10.80 -12.94
N LYS A 132 -18.32 11.88 -13.71
CA LYS A 132 -18.70 13.21 -13.21
C LYS A 132 -20.16 13.49 -13.58
N TYR A 133 -20.88 14.17 -12.70
CA TYR A 133 -22.25 14.62 -12.93
C TYR A 133 -22.27 15.90 -13.76
N LEU A 134 -23.24 16.00 -14.67
CA LEU A 134 -23.52 17.24 -15.39
C LEU A 134 -24.17 18.26 -14.44
N THR A 135 -23.59 19.46 -14.34
CA THR A 135 -24.02 20.47 -13.36
C THR A 135 -24.14 21.86 -13.98
N VAL A 136 -25.13 22.63 -13.57
CA VAL A 136 -25.30 24.03 -14.00
C VAL A 136 -24.94 24.97 -12.86
N ASN A 137 -23.92 25.80 -13.06
CA ASN A 137 -23.48 26.75 -12.06
C ASN A 137 -24.15 28.12 -12.25
N LYS A 138 -25.10 28.44 -11.37
CA LYS A 138 -25.84 29.71 -11.38
C LYS A 138 -24.97 30.94 -11.07
N ARG A 139 -23.82 30.77 -10.42
CA ARG A 139 -22.97 31.89 -9.96
C ARG A 139 -21.97 32.35 -11.02
N LEU A 140 -21.64 31.48 -11.98
CA LEU A 140 -20.62 31.75 -12.98
C LEU A 140 -21.26 31.84 -14.38
N PRO A 141 -20.93 32.89 -15.16
CA PRO A 141 -21.33 32.94 -16.56
C PRO A 141 -20.57 31.90 -17.38
N ALA A 142 -21.16 31.48 -18.51
CA ALA A 142 -20.49 30.65 -19.51
C ALA A 142 -19.24 31.35 -20.06
N LEU A 143 -18.33 30.58 -20.66
CA LEU A 143 -17.02 31.10 -21.05
C LEU A 143 -17.10 31.98 -22.30
N LEU A 144 -17.88 31.57 -23.29
CA LEU A 144 -18.08 32.32 -24.52
C LEU A 144 -19.30 33.24 -24.39
N GLU A 145 -20.45 32.68 -23.99
CA GLU A 145 -21.72 33.41 -23.91
C GLU A 145 -21.98 34.01 -22.52
N LYS A 146 -21.66 35.30 -22.33
CA LYS A 146 -21.74 35.95 -21.01
C LYS A 146 -23.16 36.07 -20.42
N ASN A 147 -24.21 35.96 -21.24
CA ASN A 147 -25.62 35.99 -20.85
C ASN A 147 -26.12 34.62 -20.32
N ALA A 148 -25.37 33.54 -20.57
CA ALA A 148 -25.74 32.17 -20.23
C ALA A 148 -25.00 31.71 -18.97
N MET A 149 -25.57 30.72 -18.27
CA MET A 149 -24.94 30.10 -17.12
C MET A 149 -23.99 28.98 -17.56
N ARG A 150 -22.91 28.78 -16.79
CA ARG A 150 -21.88 27.77 -17.11
C ARG A 150 -22.38 26.36 -16.79
N VAL A 151 -22.10 25.45 -17.71
CA VAL A 151 -22.28 24.00 -17.51
C VAL A 151 -20.91 23.38 -17.25
N THR A 152 -20.80 22.59 -16.17
CA THR A 152 -19.55 21.95 -15.73
C THR A 152 -19.79 20.52 -15.28
N LEU A 153 -18.78 19.67 -15.44
CA LEU A 153 -18.76 18.31 -14.91
C LEU A 153 -18.17 18.31 -13.49
N ASP A 154 -18.90 17.75 -12.53
CA ASP A 154 -18.50 17.71 -11.12
C ASP A 154 -18.39 16.27 -10.61
N GLY A 155 -17.33 15.93 -9.89
CA GLY A 155 -17.05 14.56 -9.45
C GLY A 155 -18.05 14.02 -8.44
N THR A 156 -18.42 14.83 -7.44
CA THR A 156 -19.42 14.45 -6.42
C THR A 156 -20.83 14.87 -6.81
N GLY A 157 -20.95 15.85 -7.71
CA GLY A 157 -22.21 16.53 -8.02
C GLY A 157 -22.58 17.58 -6.96
N ASN A 158 -23.54 18.43 -7.32
CA ASN A 158 -24.03 19.51 -6.46
C ASN A 158 -25.53 19.75 -6.70
N GLU A 159 -26.14 20.68 -5.96
CA GLU A 159 -27.56 21.01 -6.13
C GLU A 159 -27.90 21.51 -7.55
N GLY A 160 -26.92 22.00 -8.32
CA GLY A 160 -27.06 22.38 -9.72
C GLY A 160 -27.07 21.19 -10.70
N SER A 161 -26.87 19.97 -10.21
CA SER A 161 -26.98 18.72 -10.98
C SER A 161 -28.41 18.20 -11.12
N TRP A 162 -29.38 18.81 -10.42
CA TRP A 162 -30.78 18.41 -10.50
C TRP A 162 -31.43 18.97 -11.77
N LEU A 163 -31.92 18.08 -12.63
CA LEU A 163 -32.56 18.42 -13.90
C LEU A 163 -34.00 17.89 -13.92
N PHE A 164 -34.95 18.77 -14.22
CA PHE A 164 -36.30 18.37 -14.60
C PHE A 164 -36.32 17.89 -16.04
N ILE A 165 -36.91 16.72 -16.27
CA ILE A 165 -37.24 16.23 -17.60
C ILE A 165 -38.63 16.71 -18.00
N GLN A 166 -38.72 17.51 -19.06
CA GLN A 166 -39.98 18.05 -19.59
C GLN A 166 -40.16 17.65 -21.05
N PRO A 167 -41.40 17.40 -21.52
CA PRO A 167 -41.62 17.08 -22.91
C PRO A 167 -41.48 18.35 -23.76
N PHE A 168 -40.77 18.26 -24.88
CA PHE A 168 -40.66 19.39 -25.82
C PHE A 168 -41.97 19.60 -26.59
N TRP A 169 -42.60 18.50 -27.00
CA TRP A 169 -43.91 18.53 -27.64
C TRP A 169 -45.03 18.39 -26.62
N LYS A 170 -46.16 19.07 -26.86
CA LYS A 170 -47.37 18.96 -26.03
C LYS A 170 -48.14 17.63 -26.19
N LEU A 171 -47.48 16.59 -26.71
CA LEU A 171 -48.05 15.25 -26.89
C LEU A 171 -48.19 14.50 -25.56
N ARG A 172 -47.34 14.82 -24.59
CA ARG A 172 -47.31 14.24 -23.24
C ARG A 172 -47.34 15.34 -22.19
N ALA A 173 -47.79 15.02 -20.99
CA ALA A 173 -47.87 15.92 -19.85
C ALA A 173 -47.03 15.42 -18.67
N ASN A 174 -46.87 16.27 -17.65
CA ASN A 174 -46.18 15.87 -16.41
C ASN A 174 -46.91 14.69 -15.75
N GLY A 175 -46.16 13.67 -15.37
CA GLY A 175 -46.70 12.41 -14.83
C GLY A 175 -46.72 11.25 -15.83
N ASP A 176 -46.66 11.52 -17.13
CA ASP A 176 -46.57 10.49 -18.16
C ASP A 176 -45.19 9.83 -18.19
N ASN A 177 -45.13 8.55 -18.58
CA ASN A 177 -43.89 7.82 -18.73
C ASN A 177 -43.09 8.35 -19.93
N VAL A 178 -41.77 8.49 -19.75
CA VAL A 178 -40.84 8.92 -20.80
C VAL A 178 -40.52 7.74 -21.72
N VAL A 179 -40.68 7.95 -23.03
CA VAL A 179 -40.38 6.94 -24.05
C VAL A 179 -39.03 7.23 -24.70
N VAL A 180 -38.25 6.18 -24.96
CA VAL A 180 -36.97 6.29 -25.66
C VAL A 180 -37.19 6.85 -27.08
N GLY A 181 -36.38 7.83 -27.48
CA GLY A 181 -36.52 8.54 -28.75
C GLY A 181 -37.37 9.81 -28.70
N ASP A 182 -38.06 10.08 -27.58
CA ASP A 182 -38.81 11.33 -27.41
C ASP A 182 -37.86 12.54 -27.31
N LYS A 183 -38.34 13.69 -27.82
CA LYS A 183 -37.67 14.98 -27.68
C LYS A 183 -38.01 15.61 -26.34
N VAL A 184 -36.99 15.89 -25.54
CA VAL A 184 -37.14 16.43 -24.19
C VAL A 184 -36.40 17.75 -24.02
N MET A 185 -36.83 18.52 -23.03
CA MET A 185 -36.09 19.65 -22.48
C MET A 185 -35.58 19.29 -21.09
N LEU A 186 -34.31 19.60 -20.85
CA LEU A 186 -33.65 19.38 -19.57
C LEU A 186 -33.50 20.73 -18.88
N ASN A 187 -34.26 20.93 -17.80
CA ASN A 187 -34.28 22.21 -17.09
C ASN A 187 -33.69 22.08 -15.67
N PRO A 188 -32.56 22.74 -15.35
CA PRO A 188 -32.01 22.76 -14.00
C PRO A 188 -32.94 23.39 -12.97
N VAL A 189 -33.13 22.71 -11.83
CA VAL A 189 -34.03 23.15 -10.75
C VAL A 189 -33.65 24.54 -10.21
N ASN A 190 -32.35 24.80 -10.03
CA ASN A 190 -31.86 26.01 -9.36
C ASN A 190 -31.71 27.23 -10.29
N ALA A 191 -31.41 26.97 -11.57
CA ALA A 191 -31.13 27.99 -12.57
C ALA A 191 -32.40 28.41 -13.34
N GLY A 192 -33.36 27.48 -13.52
CA GLY A 192 -34.65 27.75 -14.18
C GLY A 192 -34.58 27.98 -15.69
N GLN A 193 -33.37 27.95 -16.27
CA GLN A 193 -33.11 28.10 -17.71
C GLN A 193 -32.66 26.77 -18.30
N PRO A 194 -33.27 26.27 -19.39
CA PRO A 194 -32.94 24.95 -19.95
C PRO A 194 -31.52 24.88 -20.52
N LEU A 195 -31.03 23.66 -20.70
CA LEU A 195 -29.75 23.41 -21.38
C LEU A 195 -29.87 23.73 -22.89
N HIS A 196 -28.88 24.45 -23.40
CA HIS A 196 -28.81 24.92 -24.78
C HIS A 196 -27.44 24.58 -25.41
N ALA A 197 -27.47 24.14 -26.67
CA ALA A 197 -26.27 23.98 -27.48
C ALA A 197 -26.00 25.28 -28.23
N SER A 198 -24.97 26.02 -27.81
CA SER A 198 -24.65 27.33 -28.38
C SER A 198 -24.05 27.20 -29.79
N ASN A 199 -24.07 28.29 -30.56
CA ASN A 199 -23.39 28.34 -31.86
C ASN A 199 -21.95 28.87 -31.78
N TYR A 200 -21.43 29.14 -30.58
CA TYR A 200 -20.08 29.67 -30.40
C TYR A 200 -19.06 28.54 -30.38
N GLU A 201 -18.03 28.69 -31.20
CA GLU A 201 -16.94 27.74 -31.34
C GLU A 201 -15.81 28.06 -30.35
N LEU A 202 -15.20 27.01 -29.82
CA LEU A 202 -14.07 27.10 -28.90
C LEU A 202 -12.79 27.47 -29.64
N THR A 203 -11.93 28.29 -29.01
CA THR A 203 -10.66 28.74 -29.61
C THR A 203 -9.59 27.65 -29.65
N ASP A 204 -9.65 26.72 -28.71
CA ASP A 204 -8.71 25.63 -28.52
C ASP A 204 -9.07 24.37 -29.31
N HIS A 205 -10.37 24.13 -29.52
CA HIS A 205 -10.89 22.97 -30.24
C HIS A 205 -11.80 23.42 -31.39
N PRO A 206 -11.28 23.53 -32.63
CA PRO A 206 -12.10 23.89 -33.78
C PRO A 206 -13.16 22.82 -34.04
N GLY A 207 -14.38 23.23 -34.38
CA GLY A 207 -15.55 22.40 -34.60
C GLY A 207 -16.37 22.09 -33.33
N CYS A 208 -15.81 22.31 -32.14
CA CYS A 208 -16.51 22.08 -30.88
C CYS A 208 -17.27 23.32 -30.42
N LYS A 209 -18.55 23.16 -30.09
CA LYS A 209 -19.43 24.24 -29.63
C LYS A 209 -19.78 24.08 -28.16
N GLU A 210 -19.80 25.19 -27.40
CA GLU A 210 -20.05 25.18 -25.96
C GLU A 210 -21.53 24.85 -25.64
N VAL A 211 -21.75 23.98 -24.65
CA VAL A 211 -23.08 23.77 -24.03
C VAL A 211 -23.24 24.72 -22.86
N ASN A 212 -24.33 25.50 -22.84
CA ASN A 212 -24.63 26.47 -21.79
C ASN A 212 -26.09 26.34 -21.33
N SER A 213 -26.52 27.22 -20.42
CA SER A 213 -27.90 27.27 -19.92
C SER A 213 -28.48 28.67 -20.15
N VAL A 214 -29.43 28.75 -21.08
CA VAL A 214 -30.13 29.97 -21.53
C VAL A 214 -31.48 29.59 -22.13
N ASN A 215 -32.47 30.49 -22.07
CA ASN A 215 -33.78 30.23 -22.65
C ASN A 215 -33.71 30.19 -24.18
N CYS A 216 -33.64 28.99 -24.75
CA CYS A 216 -33.61 28.76 -26.19
C CYS A 216 -34.36 27.48 -26.54
N ASN A 217 -34.86 27.38 -27.77
CA ASN A 217 -35.61 26.22 -28.26
C ASN A 217 -34.65 25.10 -28.73
N THR A 218 -33.85 24.56 -27.82
CA THR A 218 -33.06 23.33 -28.07
C THR A 218 -33.83 22.13 -27.54
N SER A 219 -33.99 21.12 -28.39
CA SER A 219 -34.57 19.84 -27.99
C SER A 219 -33.46 18.80 -27.88
N TRP A 220 -33.57 17.92 -26.89
CA TRP A 220 -32.64 16.82 -26.67
C TRP A 220 -33.36 15.50 -26.98
N LYS A 221 -32.90 14.77 -27.98
CA LYS A 221 -33.40 13.43 -28.29
C LYS A 221 -32.60 12.41 -27.48
N ILE A 222 -33.31 11.59 -26.71
CA ILE A 222 -32.69 10.53 -25.90
C ILE A 222 -32.62 9.25 -26.73
N ASN A 223 -31.42 8.77 -27.01
CA ASN A 223 -31.21 7.46 -27.62
C ASN A 223 -30.70 6.46 -26.58
N LEU A 224 -31.28 5.27 -26.56
CA LEU A 224 -30.90 4.22 -25.62
C LEU A 224 -29.65 3.49 -26.13
N PHE A 225 -28.59 3.50 -25.33
CA PHE A 225 -27.40 2.71 -25.60
C PHE A 225 -27.49 1.33 -24.93
N MET A 226 -27.88 1.26 -23.66
CA MET A 226 -27.97 0.00 -22.92
C MET A 226 -29.07 0.06 -21.87
N MET A 227 -29.89 -0.99 -21.80
CA MET A 227 -30.91 -1.13 -20.76
C MET A 227 -30.28 -1.49 -19.41
N PHE A 228 -30.91 -1.05 -18.32
CA PHE A 228 -30.49 -1.37 -16.95
C PHE A 228 -30.43 -2.89 -16.70
N SER A 229 -31.31 -3.68 -17.33
CA SER A 229 -31.36 -5.15 -17.22
C SER A 229 -30.13 -5.85 -17.78
N ASP A 230 -29.55 -5.25 -18.81
CA ASP A 230 -28.43 -5.81 -19.60
C ASP A 230 -27.08 -5.41 -18.99
N ASN A 231 -27.08 -4.38 -18.14
CA ASN A 231 -25.89 -3.93 -17.42
C ASN A 231 -25.54 -4.83 -16.21
N ARG A 232 -25.54 -6.15 -16.41
CA ARG A 232 -25.06 -7.11 -15.39
C ARG A 232 -23.53 -7.14 -15.39
N GLU A 233 -22.94 -7.36 -14.23
CA GLU A 233 -21.48 -7.45 -14.10
C GLU A 233 -20.92 -8.82 -14.51
N GLU A 234 -21.76 -9.81 -14.79
CA GLU A 234 -21.28 -11.17 -15.12
C GLU A 234 -21.16 -11.42 -16.64
N VAL A 235 -21.74 -10.53 -17.46
CA VAL A 235 -21.85 -10.70 -18.90
C VAL A 235 -20.94 -9.73 -19.65
N LEU A 236 -20.54 -10.13 -20.86
CA LEU A 236 -19.76 -9.31 -21.78
C LEU A 236 -20.65 -8.25 -22.43
N LYS A 237 -20.26 -6.99 -22.32
CA LYS A 237 -21.07 -5.85 -22.75
C LYS A 237 -20.45 -5.08 -23.91
N GLY A 238 -21.28 -4.56 -24.81
CA GLY A 238 -20.86 -3.55 -25.79
C GLY A 238 -20.36 -2.28 -25.08
N GLY A 239 -19.21 -1.78 -25.49
CA GLY A 239 -18.46 -0.68 -24.86
C GLY A 239 -17.50 -1.11 -23.75
N GLU A 240 -17.46 -2.40 -23.39
CA GLU A 240 -16.51 -2.92 -22.41
C GLU A 240 -15.11 -3.06 -23.03
N VAL A 241 -14.08 -2.76 -22.23
CA VAL A 241 -12.68 -2.89 -22.67
C VAL A 241 -12.09 -4.16 -22.09
N VAL A 242 -11.44 -4.92 -22.95
CA VAL A 242 -10.88 -6.23 -22.63
C VAL A 242 -9.44 -6.35 -23.14
N ARG A 243 -8.74 -7.35 -22.60
CA ARG A 243 -7.46 -7.82 -23.14
C ARG A 243 -7.68 -9.20 -23.74
N LEU A 244 -7.20 -9.40 -24.95
CA LEU A 244 -7.22 -10.71 -25.62
C LEU A 244 -5.91 -11.43 -25.27
N PHE A 245 -6.01 -12.48 -24.46
CA PHE A 245 -4.88 -13.30 -24.03
C PHE A 245 -4.90 -14.65 -24.75
N HIS A 246 -3.82 -14.98 -25.43
CA HIS A 246 -3.69 -16.25 -26.14
C HIS A 246 -3.35 -17.37 -25.14
N ALA A 247 -4.19 -18.41 -25.06
CA ALA A 247 -4.04 -19.47 -24.06
C ALA A 247 -2.76 -20.31 -24.26
N GLU A 248 -2.51 -20.79 -25.49
CA GLU A 248 -1.35 -21.68 -25.76
C GLU A 248 0.00 -20.95 -25.70
N GLN A 249 0.12 -19.79 -26.34
CA GLN A 249 1.38 -19.03 -26.37
C GLN A 249 1.64 -18.21 -25.09
N GLU A 250 0.65 -18.09 -24.21
CA GLU A 250 0.66 -17.24 -23.02
C GLU A 250 1.09 -15.79 -23.33
N LYS A 251 0.44 -15.14 -24.31
CA LYS A 251 0.79 -13.77 -24.75
C LYS A 251 -0.43 -12.90 -24.96
N PHE A 252 -0.30 -11.61 -24.72
CA PHE A 252 -1.34 -10.63 -25.03
C PHE A 252 -1.27 -10.17 -26.49
N LEU A 253 -2.45 -9.96 -27.07
CA LEU A 253 -2.62 -9.30 -28.37
C LEU A 253 -2.44 -7.79 -28.22
N THR A 254 -1.47 -7.23 -28.93
CA THR A 254 -1.11 -5.81 -28.88
C THR A 254 -1.08 -5.18 -30.26
N CYS A 255 -1.37 -3.88 -30.32
CA CYS A 255 -1.21 -3.06 -31.52
C CYS A 255 -0.24 -1.92 -31.22
N ASP A 256 0.83 -1.79 -31.99
CA ASP A 256 1.83 -0.74 -31.80
C ASP A 256 2.42 -0.27 -33.14
N GLU A 257 3.01 0.92 -33.13
CA GLU A 257 3.67 1.49 -34.31
C GLU A 257 5.10 0.96 -34.43
N TYR A 258 5.42 0.39 -35.60
CA TYR A 258 6.77 -0.06 -35.94
C TYR A 258 7.08 0.33 -37.38
N LYS A 259 8.22 0.99 -37.61
CA LYS A 259 8.62 1.53 -38.93
C LYS A 259 7.51 2.40 -39.58
N SER A 260 6.86 3.24 -38.78
CA SER A 260 5.77 4.14 -39.20
C SER A 260 4.53 3.44 -39.77
N LYS A 261 4.34 2.16 -39.43
CA LYS A 261 3.12 1.40 -39.72
C LYS A 261 2.59 0.76 -38.44
N LEU A 262 1.28 0.73 -38.31
CA LEU A 262 0.61 0.05 -37.21
C LEU A 262 0.55 -1.45 -37.49
N HIS A 263 1.07 -2.24 -36.56
CA HIS A 263 1.10 -3.69 -36.66
C HIS A 263 0.38 -4.32 -35.46
N VAL A 264 -0.45 -5.33 -35.74
CA VAL A 264 -1.08 -6.18 -34.72
C VAL A 264 -0.21 -7.43 -34.54
N PHE A 265 0.17 -7.73 -33.30
CA PHE A 265 1.08 -8.84 -32.99
C PHE A 265 0.86 -9.39 -31.57
N LEU A 266 1.31 -10.63 -31.33
CA LEU A 266 1.45 -11.17 -29.98
C LEU A 266 2.78 -10.72 -29.38
N ARG A 267 2.73 -10.12 -28.20
CA ARG A 267 3.92 -9.61 -27.50
C ARG A 267 4.59 -10.70 -26.69
N THR A 268 5.87 -10.97 -26.98
CA THR A 268 6.69 -11.90 -26.17
C THR A 268 7.16 -11.20 -24.90
N THR A 269 6.99 -11.85 -23.74
CA THR A 269 7.42 -11.38 -22.42
C THR A 269 8.41 -12.35 -21.78
N LEU A 270 9.36 -11.83 -21.00
CA LEU A 270 10.32 -12.62 -20.22
C LEU A 270 9.91 -12.75 -18.74
N ARG A 271 8.69 -12.32 -18.39
CA ARG A 271 8.16 -12.46 -17.03
C ARG A 271 7.75 -13.91 -16.78
N GLN A 272 7.91 -14.39 -15.55
CA GLN A 272 7.48 -15.74 -15.13
C GLN A 272 5.96 -15.92 -15.23
N SER A 273 5.19 -14.87 -14.96
CA SER A 273 3.74 -14.84 -15.16
C SER A 273 3.41 -13.96 -16.38
N ALA A 274 2.86 -14.57 -17.42
CA ALA A 274 2.43 -13.88 -18.62
C ALA A 274 1.25 -12.93 -18.37
N THR A 275 0.30 -13.31 -17.51
CA THR A 275 -0.88 -12.50 -17.17
C THR A 275 -0.53 -11.18 -16.47
N SER A 276 0.61 -11.13 -15.78
CA SER A 276 1.14 -9.90 -15.18
C SER A 276 1.68 -8.88 -16.20
N ALA A 277 1.94 -9.29 -17.45
CA ALA A 277 2.53 -8.45 -18.49
C ALA A 277 1.48 -7.57 -19.19
N THR A 278 0.70 -6.83 -18.41
CA THR A 278 -0.30 -5.88 -18.92
C THR A 278 0.40 -4.76 -19.71
N SER A 279 -0.28 -4.17 -20.69
CA SER A 279 0.16 -2.96 -21.39
C SER A 279 -1.07 -2.16 -21.79
N SER A 280 -0.91 -0.84 -21.90
CA SER A 280 -1.94 0.07 -22.40
C SER A 280 -2.31 -0.22 -23.86
N ASN A 281 -1.33 -0.65 -24.67
CA ASN A 281 -1.50 -1.01 -26.09
C ASN A 281 -2.13 -2.41 -26.32
N ALA A 282 -2.58 -3.08 -25.25
CA ALA A 282 -3.25 -4.39 -25.31
C ALA A 282 -4.78 -4.28 -25.12
N LEU A 283 -5.30 -3.05 -25.03
CA LEU A 283 -6.69 -2.77 -24.70
C LEU A 283 -7.56 -2.66 -25.95
N TRP A 284 -8.62 -3.47 -25.97
CA TRP A 284 -9.58 -3.54 -27.06
C TRP A 284 -10.98 -3.25 -26.53
N GLU A 285 -11.64 -2.23 -27.06
CA GLU A 285 -13.06 -1.93 -26.86
C GLU A 285 -13.90 -2.87 -27.74
N ILE A 286 -14.90 -3.52 -27.13
CA ILE A 286 -15.82 -4.41 -27.83
C ILE A 286 -17.04 -3.62 -28.28
N GLU A 287 -17.36 -3.67 -29.56
CA GLU A 287 -18.61 -3.15 -30.09
C GLU A 287 -19.49 -4.31 -30.56
N VAL A 288 -20.68 -4.45 -29.96
CA VAL A 288 -21.70 -5.44 -30.36
C VAL A 288 -22.55 -4.79 -31.44
N VAL A 289 -22.58 -5.40 -32.63
CA VAL A 289 -23.27 -4.81 -33.78
C VAL A 289 -24.77 -5.11 -33.71
N HIS A 290 -25.57 -4.05 -33.66
CA HIS A 290 -27.03 -4.10 -33.78
C HIS A 290 -27.50 -3.40 -35.06
N HIS A 291 -28.79 -3.56 -35.39
CA HIS A 291 -29.41 -2.82 -36.51
C HIS A 291 -29.44 -1.31 -36.26
N ASP A 292 -29.55 -0.88 -35.01
CA ASP A 292 -29.45 0.53 -34.62
C ASP A 292 -27.99 0.87 -34.29
N PRO A 293 -27.32 1.77 -35.03
CA PRO A 293 -25.93 2.16 -34.80
C PRO A 293 -25.66 2.76 -33.41
N CYS A 294 -26.67 3.40 -32.81
CA CYS A 294 -26.55 4.03 -31.50
C CYS A 294 -26.79 3.05 -30.34
N ARG A 295 -27.18 1.80 -30.63
CA ARG A 295 -27.54 0.79 -29.63
C ARG A 295 -26.37 -0.14 -29.34
N GLY A 296 -25.98 -0.19 -28.07
CA GLY A 296 -25.16 -1.24 -27.49
C GLY A 296 -26.03 -2.30 -26.81
N GLY A 297 -25.40 -3.34 -26.27
CA GLY A 297 -26.12 -4.39 -25.58
C GLY A 297 -25.20 -5.43 -24.94
N ALA A 298 -25.80 -6.32 -24.16
CA ALA A 298 -25.13 -7.55 -23.75
C ALA A 298 -24.93 -8.45 -24.98
N GLY A 299 -23.71 -8.97 -25.14
CA GLY A 299 -23.38 -9.81 -26.28
C GLY A 299 -23.91 -11.24 -26.12
N HIS A 300 -24.57 -11.75 -27.15
CA HIS A 300 -24.93 -13.17 -27.27
C HIS A 300 -23.92 -13.91 -28.15
N TRP A 301 -23.81 -15.24 -28.01
CA TRP A 301 -22.90 -16.04 -28.84
C TRP A 301 -23.16 -15.92 -30.35
N ASN A 302 -24.41 -15.69 -30.76
CA ASN A 302 -24.80 -15.47 -32.16
C ASN A 302 -24.66 -14.02 -32.64
N SER A 303 -24.17 -13.11 -31.79
CA SER A 303 -23.97 -11.71 -32.15
C SER A 303 -22.68 -11.49 -32.94
N LEU A 304 -22.64 -10.40 -33.70
CA LEU A 304 -21.43 -9.98 -34.41
C LEU A 304 -20.67 -8.95 -33.57
N TYR A 305 -19.35 -9.10 -33.52
CA TYR A 305 -18.47 -8.29 -32.68
C TYR A 305 -17.44 -7.56 -33.54
N ARG A 306 -17.15 -6.31 -33.17
CA ARG A 306 -15.98 -5.55 -33.64
C ARG A 306 -15.05 -5.28 -32.47
N PHE A 307 -13.75 -5.31 -32.74
CA PHE A 307 -12.72 -4.96 -31.76
C PHE A 307 -12.03 -3.68 -32.19
N LYS A 308 -12.08 -2.68 -31.33
CA LYS A 308 -11.49 -1.36 -31.55
C LYS A 308 -10.35 -1.14 -30.58
N HIS A 309 -9.18 -0.80 -31.08
CA HIS A 309 -8.01 -0.53 -30.27
C HIS A 309 -8.18 0.80 -29.54
N LEU A 310 -8.04 0.79 -28.21
CA LEU A 310 -8.37 1.95 -27.38
C LEU A 310 -7.45 3.15 -27.63
N ALA A 311 -6.14 2.93 -27.78
CA ALA A 311 -5.18 4.03 -27.91
C ALA A 311 -5.19 4.69 -29.30
N THR A 312 -5.38 3.92 -30.38
CA THR A 312 -5.34 4.45 -31.76
C THR A 312 -6.72 4.68 -32.37
N GLY A 313 -7.78 4.09 -31.80
CA GLY A 313 -9.14 4.13 -32.36
C GLY A 313 -9.33 3.32 -33.64
N ASN A 314 -8.40 2.42 -33.98
CA ASN A 314 -8.48 1.58 -35.17
C ASN A 314 -9.14 0.24 -34.89
N TYR A 315 -9.79 -0.33 -35.89
CA TYR A 315 -10.46 -1.61 -35.80
C TYR A 315 -9.54 -2.76 -36.20
N LEU A 316 -9.70 -3.90 -35.55
CA LEU A 316 -9.06 -5.15 -35.97
C LEU A 316 -9.72 -5.64 -37.26
N ALA A 317 -8.94 -6.03 -38.25
CA ALA A 317 -9.41 -6.61 -39.50
C ALA A 317 -8.42 -7.66 -40.03
N ALA A 318 -8.80 -8.41 -41.07
CA ALA A 318 -7.90 -9.31 -41.79
C ALA A 318 -7.76 -8.91 -43.26
N GLU A 319 -6.53 -8.80 -43.74
CA GLU A 319 -6.19 -8.46 -45.13
C GLU A 319 -5.33 -9.56 -45.78
N GLU A 320 -5.35 -9.64 -47.11
CA GLU A 320 -4.57 -10.61 -47.87
C GLU A 320 -3.06 -10.38 -47.65
N ASN A 321 -2.34 -11.47 -47.39
CA ASN A 321 -0.91 -11.40 -47.14
C ASN A 321 -0.15 -11.30 -48.47
N PRO A 322 0.63 -10.22 -48.74
CA PRO A 322 1.39 -10.08 -49.98
C PRO A 322 2.44 -11.19 -50.21
N GLY A 323 2.82 -11.91 -49.14
CA GLY A 323 3.77 -13.02 -49.19
C GLY A 323 3.15 -14.39 -49.52
N TYR A 324 1.83 -14.49 -49.72
CA TYR A 324 1.16 -15.75 -50.03
C TYR A 324 1.45 -16.19 -51.47
N LYS A 325 2.24 -17.25 -51.63
CA LYS A 325 2.36 -17.98 -52.89
C LYS A 325 1.45 -19.19 -52.77
N GLY A 326 0.31 -19.19 -53.47
CA GLY A 326 -0.72 -20.24 -53.34
C GLY A 326 -0.19 -21.66 -53.56
N ASP A 327 -1.04 -22.66 -53.27
CA ASP A 327 -0.78 -24.10 -53.45
C ASP A 327 -0.62 -24.50 -54.94
N SER A 328 0.34 -23.92 -55.64
CA SER A 328 0.80 -24.43 -56.94
C SER A 328 1.79 -25.55 -56.67
N ALA A 329 1.29 -26.78 -56.69
CA ALA A 329 2.10 -27.98 -56.71
C ALA A 329 2.94 -28.03 -58.00
N GLU A 330 4.22 -27.67 -57.92
CA GLU A 330 5.26 -28.18 -58.82
C GLU A 330 6.36 -28.86 -57.99
N PRO A 331 6.74 -30.12 -58.28
CA PRO A 331 7.75 -30.83 -57.53
C PRO A 331 9.13 -30.74 -58.22
N ALA A 332 10.09 -30.03 -57.63
CA ALA A 332 11.55 -30.17 -57.80
C ALA A 332 12.26 -29.02 -57.06
N SER A 333 13.44 -29.11 -56.44
CA SER A 333 14.43 -30.17 -56.22
C SER A 333 15.45 -29.65 -55.18
N VAL A 334 15.85 -30.54 -54.28
CA VAL A 334 17.09 -30.67 -53.49
C VAL A 334 18.06 -29.46 -53.29
N VAL A 335 18.48 -29.32 -52.03
CA VAL A 335 19.67 -28.63 -51.45
C VAL A 335 19.53 -27.13 -51.14
N ASP A 336 19.11 -26.79 -49.91
CA ASP A 336 19.94 -26.03 -48.95
C ASP A 336 19.27 -25.98 -47.55
N SER A 337 19.96 -26.49 -46.54
CA SER A 337 19.43 -26.76 -45.18
C SER A 337 19.46 -25.55 -44.24
N SER A 338 19.28 -24.33 -44.75
CA SER A 338 19.36 -23.08 -43.97
C SER A 338 18.09 -22.22 -43.96
N ARG A 339 16.98 -22.64 -44.60
CA ARG A 339 15.74 -21.84 -44.76
C ARG A 339 14.50 -22.31 -43.99
N THR A 340 14.63 -23.19 -43.01
CA THR A 340 13.50 -23.81 -42.28
C THR A 340 12.67 -22.87 -41.39
N LYS A 341 13.08 -21.61 -41.15
CA LYS A 341 12.27 -20.62 -40.40
C LYS A 341 11.41 -19.67 -41.28
N ARG A 342 11.62 -19.61 -42.60
CA ARG A 342 10.85 -18.73 -43.50
C ARG A 342 9.56 -19.37 -44.05
N SER A 343 9.44 -20.69 -44.00
CA SER A 343 8.37 -21.44 -44.69
C SER A 343 6.96 -21.31 -44.08
N HIS A 344 6.81 -20.96 -42.80
CA HIS A 344 5.47 -20.92 -42.18
C HIS A 344 4.71 -19.59 -42.39
N GLY A 345 5.42 -18.46 -42.59
CA GLY A 345 4.77 -17.18 -42.89
C GLY A 345 4.19 -17.09 -44.31
N GLU A 346 4.71 -17.91 -45.23
CA GLU A 346 4.33 -17.95 -46.65
C GLU A 346 3.05 -18.77 -46.92
N ARG A 347 2.57 -19.56 -45.94
CA ARG A 347 1.35 -20.39 -46.05
C ARG A 347 0.08 -19.69 -45.56
N ILE A 348 0.21 -18.52 -44.95
CA ILE A 348 -0.91 -17.77 -44.37
C ILE A 348 -1.53 -16.88 -45.44
N LYS A 349 -2.79 -17.13 -45.76
CA LYS A 349 -3.51 -16.39 -46.81
C LYS A 349 -3.93 -14.97 -46.37
N TYR A 350 -4.43 -14.81 -45.14
CA TYR A 350 -4.77 -13.49 -44.59
C TYR A 350 -4.09 -13.23 -43.25
N LYS A 351 -3.54 -12.02 -43.09
CA LYS A 351 -2.89 -11.51 -41.87
C LYS A 351 -3.80 -10.52 -41.15
N LEU A 352 -3.68 -10.43 -39.83
CA LEU A 352 -4.40 -9.41 -39.06
C LEU A 352 -3.74 -8.03 -39.21
N VAL A 353 -4.55 -7.00 -39.38
CA VAL A 353 -4.15 -5.60 -39.55
C VAL A 353 -5.08 -4.67 -38.77
N ALA A 354 -4.62 -3.44 -38.55
CA ALA A 354 -5.42 -2.37 -37.95
C ALA A 354 -5.95 -1.44 -39.05
N VAL A 355 -7.27 -1.28 -39.14
CA VAL A 355 -7.95 -0.45 -40.16
C VAL A 355 -8.65 0.74 -39.50
N ALA A 356 -8.57 1.91 -40.12
CA ALA A 356 -9.09 3.16 -39.54
C ALA A 356 -10.62 3.34 -39.62
N HIS A 357 -11.29 2.55 -40.48
CA HIS A 357 -12.73 2.59 -40.69
C HIS A 357 -13.38 1.29 -40.20
N GLY A 358 -14.33 1.43 -39.27
CA GLY A 358 -15.07 0.31 -38.68
C GLY A 358 -16.31 -0.10 -39.47
N ASN A 359 -16.61 0.51 -40.62
CA ASN A 359 -17.85 0.18 -41.36
C ASN A 359 -17.68 -1.02 -42.31
N ASP A 360 -16.44 -1.40 -42.60
CA ASP A 360 -16.15 -2.50 -43.52
C ASP A 360 -16.50 -3.86 -42.92
N ILE A 361 -16.95 -4.78 -43.77
CA ILE A 361 -17.29 -6.17 -43.39
C ILE A 361 -16.04 -6.92 -42.89
N ALA A 362 -14.84 -6.49 -43.32
CA ALA A 362 -13.56 -7.06 -42.93
C ALA A 362 -13.17 -6.86 -41.45
N SER A 363 -13.90 -6.05 -40.68
CA SER A 363 -13.67 -5.89 -39.23
C SER A 363 -14.70 -6.63 -38.36
N LEU A 364 -15.54 -7.48 -38.96
CA LEU A 364 -16.55 -8.28 -38.25
C LEU A 364 -16.02 -9.66 -37.86
N PHE A 365 -16.20 -9.98 -36.58
CA PHE A 365 -15.85 -11.28 -35.99
C PHE A 365 -17.05 -11.94 -35.30
N GLU A 366 -17.04 -13.26 -35.30
CA GLU A 366 -17.98 -14.10 -34.56
C GLU A 366 -17.22 -14.86 -33.46
N LEU A 367 -17.87 -15.02 -32.30
CA LEU A 367 -17.32 -15.71 -31.14
C LEU A 367 -17.84 -17.15 -31.09
N ASP A 368 -16.93 -18.11 -31.10
CA ASP A 368 -17.26 -19.53 -30.91
C ASP A 368 -16.89 -19.98 -29.49
N PRO A 369 -17.84 -20.60 -28.74
CA PRO A 369 -17.57 -21.06 -27.39
C PRO A 369 -16.68 -22.31 -27.40
N THR A 370 -15.77 -22.40 -26.42
CA THR A 370 -14.92 -23.59 -26.21
C THR A 370 -15.65 -24.69 -25.43
N THR A 371 -16.71 -24.35 -24.71
CA THR A 371 -17.54 -25.26 -23.90
C THR A 371 -18.96 -25.32 -24.46
N LEU A 372 -19.71 -26.36 -24.11
CA LEU A 372 -21.07 -26.58 -24.61
C LEU A 372 -22.04 -25.58 -23.97
N GLN A 373 -22.26 -24.45 -24.64
CA GLN A 373 -23.14 -23.35 -24.23
C GLN A 373 -24.36 -23.26 -25.15
N LYS A 374 -25.47 -22.69 -24.66
CA LYS A 374 -26.65 -22.42 -25.48
C LYS A 374 -26.34 -21.28 -26.46
N THR A 375 -26.76 -21.39 -27.71
CA THR A 375 -26.47 -20.39 -28.76
C THR A 375 -27.08 -19.01 -28.46
N ASP A 376 -28.19 -18.97 -27.72
CA ASP A 376 -28.89 -17.74 -27.35
C ASP A 376 -28.50 -17.20 -25.97
N SER A 377 -27.60 -17.87 -25.22
CA SER A 377 -27.16 -17.35 -23.92
C SER A 377 -26.18 -16.19 -24.05
N PHE A 378 -26.10 -15.36 -23.01
CA PHE A 378 -25.10 -14.30 -22.90
C PHE A 378 -23.69 -14.87 -22.82
N VAL A 379 -22.73 -14.13 -23.36
CA VAL A 379 -21.31 -14.46 -23.22
C VAL A 379 -20.85 -14.07 -21.81
N PRO A 380 -20.38 -15.03 -20.98
CA PRO A 380 -19.90 -14.71 -19.64
C PRO A 380 -18.54 -14.00 -19.69
N ARG A 381 -18.27 -13.14 -18.70
CA ARG A 381 -16.96 -12.50 -18.52
C ARG A 381 -15.85 -13.53 -18.31
N ASN A 382 -14.64 -13.21 -18.75
CA ASN A 382 -13.45 -14.05 -18.60
C ASN A 382 -13.56 -15.44 -19.25
N SER A 383 -14.31 -15.54 -20.35
CA SER A 383 -14.47 -16.78 -21.12
C SER A 383 -13.37 -16.98 -22.16
N TYR A 384 -13.11 -18.26 -22.47
CA TYR A 384 -12.25 -18.67 -23.57
C TYR A 384 -13.09 -18.84 -24.83
N VAL A 385 -12.73 -18.06 -25.86
CA VAL A 385 -13.44 -17.99 -27.14
C VAL A 385 -12.48 -18.25 -28.29
N ARG A 386 -13.04 -18.69 -29.41
CA ARG A 386 -12.35 -18.68 -30.71
C ARG A 386 -12.94 -17.59 -31.57
N LEU A 387 -12.08 -16.92 -32.32
CA LEU A 387 -12.46 -15.81 -33.18
C LEU A 387 -12.53 -16.29 -34.64
N ARG A 388 -13.71 -16.17 -35.23
CA ARG A 388 -13.94 -16.45 -36.66
C ARG A 388 -14.14 -15.14 -37.41
N HIS A 389 -13.38 -14.93 -38.48
CA HIS A 389 -13.52 -13.75 -39.33
C HIS A 389 -14.65 -13.96 -40.33
N LEU A 390 -15.63 -13.05 -40.37
CA LEU A 390 -16.86 -13.25 -41.15
C LEU A 390 -16.63 -13.15 -42.66
N CYS A 391 -15.83 -12.17 -43.11
CA CYS A 391 -15.65 -11.88 -44.54
C CYS A 391 -14.95 -13.03 -45.30
N THR A 392 -13.95 -13.66 -44.69
CA THR A 392 -13.18 -14.76 -45.31
C THR A 392 -13.57 -16.14 -44.80
N ASN A 393 -14.42 -16.22 -43.78
CA ASN A 393 -14.79 -17.44 -43.07
C ASN A 393 -13.57 -18.26 -42.59
N THR A 394 -12.56 -17.57 -42.04
CA THR A 394 -11.32 -18.17 -41.54
C THR A 394 -11.19 -18.00 -40.03
N TRP A 395 -10.51 -18.93 -39.38
CA TRP A 395 -10.17 -18.91 -37.96
C TRP A 395 -8.81 -18.23 -37.73
N ILE A 396 -8.67 -17.50 -36.63
CA ILE A 396 -7.39 -16.86 -36.27
C ILE A 396 -6.41 -17.92 -35.76
N GLN A 397 -5.16 -17.84 -36.22
CA GLN A 397 -4.07 -18.74 -35.82
C GLN A 397 -2.79 -17.94 -35.51
N SER A 398 -2.16 -18.29 -34.40
CA SER A 398 -0.89 -17.74 -33.95
C SER A 398 0.28 -18.36 -34.71
N THR A 399 1.28 -17.54 -35.02
CA THR A 399 2.49 -18.01 -35.69
C THR A 399 3.74 -17.59 -34.93
N ASN A 400 4.80 -18.39 -35.07
CA ASN A 400 6.10 -18.10 -34.48
C ASN A 400 6.99 -17.23 -35.40
N VAL A 401 6.39 -16.56 -36.41
CA VAL A 401 7.12 -15.69 -37.34
C VAL A 401 7.18 -14.29 -36.76
N PRO A 402 8.37 -13.78 -36.37
CA PRO A 402 8.49 -12.42 -35.87
C PRO A 402 8.45 -11.40 -37.01
N ILE A 403 7.92 -10.22 -36.72
CA ILE A 403 7.91 -9.06 -37.64
C ILE A 403 9.23 -8.29 -37.53
N ASP A 404 9.83 -8.27 -36.34
CA ASP A 404 11.03 -7.53 -35.96
C ASP A 404 12.31 -8.35 -36.08
N ILE A 405 12.56 -8.92 -37.27
CA ILE A 405 13.76 -9.74 -37.55
C ILE A 405 15.07 -8.93 -37.42
N ASP A 406 15.00 -7.60 -37.57
CA ASP A 406 16.17 -6.71 -37.53
C ASP A 406 16.66 -6.41 -36.10
N GLU A 407 15.88 -6.70 -35.06
CA GLU A 407 16.28 -6.49 -33.66
C GLU A 407 16.99 -7.73 -33.09
N GLU A 408 18.00 -7.56 -32.22
CA GLU A 408 18.76 -8.67 -31.62
C GLU A 408 17.87 -9.69 -30.87
N ARG A 409 16.71 -9.23 -30.36
CA ARG A 409 15.70 -10.07 -29.72
C ARG A 409 14.30 -9.69 -30.21
N PRO A 410 13.69 -10.49 -31.11
CA PRO A 410 12.36 -10.20 -31.62
C PRO A 410 11.30 -10.39 -30.53
N ILE A 411 10.41 -9.40 -30.37
CA ILE A 411 9.31 -9.43 -29.41
C ILE A 411 7.93 -9.48 -30.08
N ARG A 412 7.84 -9.22 -31.39
CA ARG A 412 6.57 -9.03 -32.12
C ARG A 412 6.24 -10.22 -33.00
N LEU A 413 5.34 -11.09 -32.57
CA LEU A 413 4.94 -12.28 -33.32
C LEU A 413 3.69 -12.04 -34.17
N MET A 414 3.75 -12.42 -35.44
CA MET A 414 2.66 -12.23 -36.39
C MET A 414 1.50 -13.21 -36.13
N LEU A 415 0.28 -12.72 -36.37
CA LEU A 415 -0.94 -13.52 -36.39
C LEU A 415 -1.45 -13.70 -37.82
N GLY A 416 -1.85 -14.93 -38.11
CA GLY A 416 -2.45 -15.32 -39.38
C GLY A 416 -3.89 -15.78 -39.22
N THR A 417 -4.48 -16.18 -40.35
CA THR A 417 -5.76 -16.87 -40.37
C THR A 417 -5.67 -18.13 -41.22
N CYS A 418 -6.42 -19.15 -40.83
CA CYS A 418 -6.50 -20.44 -41.51
C CYS A 418 -7.98 -20.86 -41.70
N PRO A 419 -8.37 -21.48 -42.83
CA PRO A 419 -9.72 -22.02 -42.99
C PRO A 419 -10.05 -23.18 -42.04
N THR A 420 -9.04 -23.92 -41.57
CA THR A 420 -9.23 -25.06 -40.67
C THR A 420 -9.46 -24.60 -39.24
N LYS A 421 -10.46 -25.19 -38.57
CA LYS A 421 -10.73 -24.95 -37.15
C LYS A 421 -9.71 -25.73 -36.31
N GLU A 422 -8.90 -25.01 -35.54
CA GLU A 422 -7.94 -25.60 -34.59
C GLU A 422 -8.40 -25.34 -33.16
N ASP A 423 -8.53 -26.40 -32.35
CA ASP A 423 -9.04 -26.26 -30.99
C ASP A 423 -8.07 -25.59 -30.02
N LYS A 424 -6.77 -25.60 -30.34
CA LYS A 424 -5.66 -25.04 -29.54
C LYS A 424 -5.58 -23.51 -29.60
N GLU A 425 -6.10 -22.92 -30.67
CA GLU A 425 -6.03 -21.48 -30.93
C GLU A 425 -7.22 -20.76 -30.25
N ALA A 426 -7.18 -20.72 -28.92
CA ALA A 426 -8.19 -20.08 -28.09
C ALA A 426 -7.66 -18.79 -27.44
N PHE A 427 -8.51 -17.75 -27.44
CA PHE A 427 -8.28 -16.48 -26.76
C PHE A 427 -9.14 -16.39 -25.51
N ALA A 428 -8.54 -16.01 -24.38
CA ALA A 428 -9.26 -15.59 -23.19
C ALA A 428 -9.60 -14.09 -23.31
N ILE A 429 -10.87 -13.76 -23.14
CA ILE A 429 -11.34 -12.37 -23.03
C ILE A 429 -11.19 -11.94 -21.57
N VAL A 430 -10.13 -11.22 -21.23
CA VAL A 430 -9.90 -10.75 -19.86
C VAL A 430 -10.53 -9.37 -19.67
N SER A 431 -11.54 -9.26 -18.80
CA SER A 431 -12.21 -8.00 -18.49
C SER A 431 -11.28 -7.03 -17.76
N VAL A 432 -11.28 -5.76 -18.15
CA VAL A 432 -10.46 -4.72 -17.52
C VAL A 432 -11.33 -3.84 -16.61
N PRO A 433 -10.91 -3.58 -15.35
CA PRO A 433 -11.64 -2.68 -14.47
C PRO A 433 -11.74 -1.26 -15.04
N VAL A 434 -12.91 -0.63 -14.90
CA VAL A 434 -13.16 0.73 -15.43
C VAL A 434 -12.22 1.79 -14.87
N MET A 435 -11.71 1.59 -13.65
CA MET A 435 -10.73 2.49 -13.03
C MET A 435 -9.41 2.53 -13.80
N GLU A 436 -8.91 1.38 -14.27
CA GLU A 436 -7.68 1.34 -15.06
C GLU A 436 -7.84 2.07 -16.39
N ILE A 437 -9.03 1.99 -17.00
CA ILE A 437 -9.33 2.70 -18.24
C ILE A 437 -9.38 4.22 -18.01
N ARG A 438 -9.99 4.66 -16.91
CA ARG A 438 -10.03 6.08 -16.53
C ARG A 438 -8.63 6.62 -16.24
N ASP A 439 -7.79 5.84 -15.58
CA ASP A 439 -6.40 6.19 -15.31
C ASP A 439 -5.60 6.37 -16.62
N LEU A 440 -5.85 5.51 -17.61
CA LEU A 440 -5.26 5.63 -18.94
C LEU A 440 -5.78 6.86 -19.71
N ASP A 441 -7.10 7.07 -19.74
CA ASP A 441 -7.70 8.21 -20.43
C ASP A 441 -7.21 9.53 -19.81
N PHE A 442 -7.16 9.61 -18.48
CA PHE A 442 -6.58 10.75 -17.76
C PHE A 442 -5.11 10.98 -18.15
N ALA A 443 -4.31 9.93 -18.24
CA ALA A 443 -2.90 10.03 -18.64
C ALA A 443 -2.74 10.54 -20.09
N ASN A 444 -3.58 10.07 -21.01
CA ASN A 444 -3.58 10.50 -22.40
C ASN A 444 -3.96 11.98 -22.54
N ASP A 445 -5.04 12.39 -21.88
CA ASP A 445 -5.53 13.76 -21.88
C ASP A 445 -4.50 14.70 -21.23
N ALA A 446 -3.90 14.28 -20.11
CA ALA A 446 -2.82 15.02 -19.45
C ALA A 446 -1.61 15.19 -20.38
N SER A 447 -1.19 14.14 -21.08
CA SER A 447 -0.08 14.21 -22.04
C SER A 447 -0.37 15.19 -23.19
N ALA A 448 -1.58 15.14 -23.76
CA ALA A 448 -2.00 16.04 -24.84
C ALA A 448 -1.98 17.50 -24.39
N MET A 449 -2.58 17.81 -23.24
CA MET A 449 -2.61 19.16 -22.68
C MET A 449 -1.20 19.68 -22.32
N LEU A 450 -0.36 18.84 -21.70
CA LEU A 450 1.02 19.22 -21.38
C LEU A 450 1.84 19.43 -22.66
N SER A 451 1.60 18.68 -23.74
CA SER A 451 2.25 18.92 -25.04
C SER A 451 1.91 20.31 -25.58
N THR A 452 0.63 20.71 -25.55
CA THR A 452 0.21 22.06 -25.97
C THR A 452 0.89 23.14 -25.14
N VAL A 453 1.01 22.93 -23.82
CA VAL A 453 1.72 23.85 -22.93
C VAL A 453 3.21 23.94 -23.28
N VAL A 454 3.86 22.82 -23.61
CA VAL A 454 5.26 22.81 -24.07
C VAL A 454 5.42 23.56 -25.39
N ASP A 455 4.49 23.41 -26.32
CA ASP A 455 4.49 24.12 -27.60
C ASP A 455 4.31 25.63 -27.39
N GLN A 456 3.43 26.05 -26.48
CA GLN A 456 3.26 27.45 -26.07
C GLN A 456 4.54 28.02 -25.43
N PHE A 457 5.24 27.24 -24.59
CA PHE A 457 6.54 27.64 -24.06
C PHE A 457 7.60 27.78 -25.16
N GLY A 458 7.54 26.93 -26.19
CA GLY A 458 8.36 27.06 -27.39
C GLY A 458 8.11 28.37 -28.13
N GLN A 459 6.84 28.73 -28.33
CA GLN A 459 6.39 29.94 -29.04
C GLN A 459 6.60 31.23 -28.24
N GLY A 460 6.58 31.16 -26.91
CA GLY A 460 7.02 32.26 -26.06
C GLY A 460 6.02 33.15 -25.39
N PHE A 461 4.77 32.72 -25.43
CA PHE A 461 3.72 33.38 -24.69
C PHE A 461 2.79 32.32 -24.11
N ILE A 462 2.58 32.37 -22.80
CA ILE A 462 1.58 31.56 -22.10
C ILE A 462 0.61 32.51 -21.38
N SER A 463 -0.69 32.29 -21.59
CA SER A 463 -1.72 33.06 -20.90
C SER A 463 -1.70 32.81 -19.40
N GLN A 464 -2.11 33.79 -18.59
CA GLN A 464 -2.23 33.62 -17.15
C GLN A 464 -3.24 32.50 -16.78
N ASN A 465 -4.29 32.33 -17.59
CA ASN A 465 -5.29 31.28 -17.40
C ASN A 465 -4.71 29.89 -17.70
N ASP A 466 -4.00 29.75 -18.83
CA ASP A 466 -3.37 28.50 -19.24
C ASP A 466 -2.31 28.06 -18.24
N ARG A 467 -1.54 29.01 -17.69
CA ARG A 467 -0.60 28.75 -16.59
C ARG A 467 -1.29 28.23 -15.34
N ARG A 468 -2.44 28.81 -14.95
CA ARG A 468 -3.21 28.34 -13.79
C ARG A 468 -3.77 26.93 -14.03
N PHE A 469 -4.20 26.65 -15.26
CA PHE A 469 -4.67 25.33 -15.66
C PHE A 469 -3.54 24.29 -15.66
N ALA A 470 -2.36 24.64 -16.19
CA ALA A 470 -1.19 23.77 -16.18
C ALA A 470 -0.73 23.42 -14.76
N ILE A 471 -0.70 24.40 -13.85
CA ILE A 471 -0.42 24.15 -12.43
C ILE A 471 -1.45 23.19 -11.84
N LYS A 472 -2.75 23.44 -12.09
CA LYS A 472 -3.82 22.56 -11.57
C LYS A 472 -3.71 21.14 -12.10
N LEU A 473 -3.39 20.98 -13.38
CA LEU A 473 -3.15 19.67 -14.00
C LEU A 473 -1.95 18.97 -13.37
N LEU A 474 -0.85 19.67 -13.12
CA LEU A 474 0.33 19.08 -12.45
C LEU A 474 0.04 18.67 -11.00
N GLU A 475 -0.79 19.43 -10.28
CA GLU A 475 -1.29 19.03 -8.96
C GLU A 475 -2.08 17.72 -9.05
N ASP A 476 -3.00 17.62 -10.00
CA ASP A 476 -3.84 16.46 -10.20
C ASP A 476 -3.01 15.23 -10.63
N VAL A 477 -1.98 15.42 -11.46
CA VAL A 477 -1.00 14.38 -11.79
C VAL A 477 -0.19 13.96 -10.56
N GLY A 478 0.16 14.88 -9.66
CA GLY A 478 0.82 14.57 -8.39
C GLY A 478 -0.02 13.65 -7.51
N PHE A 479 -1.30 13.98 -7.31
CA PHE A 479 -2.25 13.13 -6.59
C PHE A 479 -2.50 11.78 -7.28
N PHE A 480 -2.57 11.79 -8.61
CA PHE A 480 -2.76 10.59 -9.43
C PHE A 480 -1.64 9.57 -9.23
N VAL A 481 -0.37 9.99 -9.30
CA VAL A 481 0.78 9.09 -9.11
C VAL A 481 0.89 8.62 -7.66
N ALA A 482 0.58 9.48 -6.69
CA ALA A 482 0.63 9.14 -5.28
C ALA A 482 -0.53 8.23 -4.81
N ASP A 483 -1.59 8.08 -5.61
CA ASP A 483 -2.82 7.36 -5.25
C ASP A 483 -3.50 7.89 -3.98
N VAL A 484 -3.44 9.22 -3.80
CA VAL A 484 -4.04 9.92 -2.65
C VAL A 484 -5.17 10.83 -3.12
N ILE A 485 -6.34 10.72 -2.49
CA ILE A 485 -7.50 11.58 -2.77
C ILE A 485 -7.21 12.99 -2.27
N ASN A 486 -7.41 14.00 -3.13
CA ASN A 486 -7.17 15.40 -2.81
C ASN A 486 -8.08 15.91 -1.67
N SER A 487 -7.57 15.87 -0.45
CA SER A 487 -8.26 16.34 0.75
C SER A 487 -8.04 17.84 1.02
N GLY A 488 -7.42 18.58 0.09
CA GLY A 488 -7.03 19.99 0.27
C GLY A 488 -5.67 20.20 0.94
N GLN A 489 -4.82 19.17 0.94
CA GLN A 489 -3.41 19.29 1.34
C GLN A 489 -2.59 19.85 0.18
N ALA A 490 -1.49 20.55 0.48
CA ALA A 490 -0.55 20.97 -0.55
C ALA A 490 0.13 19.74 -1.16
N VAL A 491 0.14 19.63 -2.50
CA VAL A 491 0.72 18.48 -3.23
C VAL A 491 2.19 18.24 -2.86
N LEU A 492 2.91 19.31 -2.53
CA LEU A 492 4.32 19.25 -2.16
C LEU A 492 4.59 18.50 -0.85
N ASP A 493 3.59 18.34 0.02
CA ASP A 493 3.72 17.65 1.31
C ASP A 493 3.19 16.20 1.28
N VAL A 494 2.62 15.78 0.14
CA VAL A 494 2.06 14.42 0.00
C VAL A 494 3.21 13.42 -0.09
N ASN A 495 3.27 12.50 0.88
CA ASN A 495 4.21 11.39 0.87
C ASN A 495 3.52 10.12 0.37
N MET A 496 4.23 9.34 -0.45
CA MET A 496 3.74 8.04 -0.92
C MET A 496 4.03 6.98 0.14
N SER A 497 2.97 6.33 0.66
CA SER A 497 3.10 5.18 1.56
C SER A 497 3.28 3.87 0.78
N LYS A 498 2.62 3.75 -0.38
CA LYS A 498 2.72 2.59 -1.28
C LYS A 498 2.65 3.03 -2.74
N ALA A 499 3.70 2.74 -3.51
CA ALA A 499 3.74 3.12 -4.92
C ALA A 499 2.88 2.21 -5.81
N ASN A 500 2.01 2.80 -6.63
CA ASN A 500 1.22 2.08 -7.62
C ASN A 500 2.01 1.93 -8.94
N ARG A 501 2.53 0.72 -9.18
CA ARG A 501 3.38 0.41 -10.34
C ARG A 501 2.67 0.59 -11.69
N GLU A 502 1.37 0.34 -11.77
CA GLU A 502 0.65 0.47 -13.05
C GLU A 502 0.48 1.95 -13.42
N ARG A 503 0.18 2.84 -12.46
CA ARG A 503 0.14 4.29 -12.73
C ARG A 503 1.50 4.85 -13.10
N GLN A 504 2.57 4.48 -12.38
CA GLN A 504 3.93 4.90 -12.73
C GLN A 504 4.35 4.43 -14.13
N LYS A 505 3.85 3.26 -14.57
CA LYS A 505 4.09 2.74 -15.93
C LYS A 505 3.31 3.52 -16.97
N LEU A 506 2.06 3.92 -16.70
CA LEU A 506 1.29 4.80 -17.58
C LEU A 506 1.99 6.15 -17.80
N MET A 507 2.61 6.73 -16.76
CA MET A 507 3.38 7.97 -16.88
C MET A 507 4.51 7.90 -17.92
N ARG A 508 5.13 6.71 -18.08
CA ARG A 508 6.18 6.46 -19.06
C ARG A 508 5.60 6.09 -20.43
N GLU A 509 4.68 5.13 -20.48
CA GLU A 509 4.10 4.62 -21.75
C GLU A 509 3.31 5.70 -22.49
N GLN A 510 2.58 6.57 -21.78
CA GLN A 510 1.83 7.68 -22.37
C GLN A 510 2.64 8.97 -22.51
N ASN A 511 3.98 8.89 -22.44
CA ASN A 511 4.88 10.01 -22.68
C ASN A 511 4.74 11.24 -21.75
N ILE A 512 4.03 11.16 -20.63
CA ILE A 512 3.88 12.29 -19.70
C ILE A 512 5.25 12.73 -19.17
N LEU A 513 6.14 11.79 -18.83
CA LEU A 513 7.51 12.11 -18.38
C LEU A 513 8.28 12.93 -19.42
N LYS A 514 8.10 12.62 -20.71
CA LYS A 514 8.73 13.36 -21.82
C LYS A 514 8.21 14.81 -21.84
N GLN A 515 6.91 15.01 -21.65
CA GLN A 515 6.30 16.34 -21.60
C GLN A 515 6.75 17.14 -20.37
N ILE A 516 6.84 16.51 -19.20
CA ILE A 516 7.37 17.16 -17.98
C ILE A 516 8.80 17.66 -18.20
N PHE A 517 9.68 16.84 -18.81
CA PHE A 517 11.01 17.31 -19.20
C PHE A 517 10.97 18.39 -20.29
N GLY A 518 9.96 18.39 -21.16
CA GLY A 518 9.68 19.48 -22.09
C GLY A 518 9.43 20.80 -21.35
N ILE A 519 8.58 20.79 -20.33
CA ILE A 519 8.28 21.96 -19.49
C ILE A 519 9.50 22.42 -18.71
N LEU A 520 10.35 21.50 -18.24
CA LEU A 520 11.59 21.85 -17.53
C LEU A 520 12.68 22.39 -18.46
N LYS A 521 12.59 22.19 -19.79
CA LYS A 521 13.61 22.65 -20.76
C LYS A 521 13.18 23.86 -21.56
N ALA A 522 11.95 23.88 -22.05
CA ALA A 522 11.46 24.87 -23.00
C ALA A 522 11.58 26.33 -22.50
N PRO A 523 11.30 26.66 -21.22
CA PRO A 523 11.45 28.01 -20.71
C PRO A 523 12.88 28.56 -20.69
N PHE A 524 13.88 27.67 -20.65
CA PHE A 524 15.30 28.03 -20.51
C PHE A 524 16.12 27.86 -21.79
N LYS A 525 15.50 27.41 -22.89
CA LYS A 525 16.18 27.31 -24.18
C LYS A 525 16.23 28.69 -24.84
N ASP A 526 17.39 29.04 -25.38
CA ASP A 526 17.53 30.21 -26.23
C ASP A 526 16.68 30.05 -27.48
N ARG A 527 15.84 31.05 -27.76
CA ARG A 527 15.14 31.15 -29.04
C ARG A 527 16.14 31.68 -30.04
N GLY A 528 16.45 30.89 -31.06
CA GLY A 528 17.20 31.42 -32.21
C GLY A 528 16.49 32.66 -32.75
N GLU A 529 17.27 33.68 -33.14
CA GLU A 529 16.87 35.07 -33.49
C GLU A 529 16.94 36.13 -32.37
N GLY A 530 17.95 36.09 -31.49
CA GLY A 530 18.33 37.27 -30.67
C GLY A 530 17.33 37.67 -29.57
N GLU A 531 16.20 36.98 -29.45
CA GLU A 531 15.32 37.01 -28.28
C GLU A 531 15.85 36.03 -27.23
N GLY A 532 16.19 36.53 -26.04
CA GLY A 532 16.68 35.71 -24.94
C GLY A 532 15.66 34.66 -24.47
N PRO A 533 16.10 33.72 -23.61
CA PRO A 533 15.21 32.70 -23.05
C PRO A 533 14.04 33.37 -22.28
N LEU A 534 12.88 32.71 -22.25
CA LEU A 534 11.66 33.24 -21.65
C LEU A 534 11.84 33.57 -20.16
N LEU A 535 12.65 32.77 -19.47
CA LEU A 535 13.06 32.97 -18.09
C LEU A 535 14.54 32.60 -17.94
N ARG A 536 15.29 33.41 -17.20
CA ARG A 536 16.61 33.01 -16.68
C ARG A 536 16.43 32.33 -15.33
N LEU A 537 17.25 31.31 -15.04
CA LEU A 537 17.21 30.56 -13.77
C LEU A 537 17.34 31.47 -12.54
N GLU A 538 18.06 32.58 -12.67
CA GLU A 538 18.27 33.57 -11.60
C GLU A 538 17.03 34.43 -11.32
N GLU A 539 16.14 34.62 -12.31
CA GLU A 539 14.93 35.43 -12.20
C GLU A 539 13.75 34.66 -11.56
N LEU A 540 13.93 33.36 -11.27
CA LEU A 540 12.91 32.52 -10.64
C LEU A 540 12.64 32.88 -9.18
N ALA A 541 13.61 33.52 -8.50
CA ALA A 541 13.45 33.98 -7.12
C ALA A 541 12.51 35.19 -7.01
N ASP A 542 12.19 35.87 -8.11
CA ASP A 542 11.31 37.03 -8.11
C ASP A 542 9.84 36.64 -7.89
N GLN A 543 9.12 37.40 -7.06
CA GLN A 543 7.70 37.16 -6.77
C GLN A 543 6.81 37.11 -8.02
N LYS A 544 7.17 37.83 -9.10
CA LYS A 544 6.46 37.80 -10.39
C LYS A 544 6.45 36.40 -11.02
N ASN A 545 7.51 35.63 -10.78
CA ASN A 545 7.74 34.29 -11.33
C ASN A 545 7.37 33.17 -10.36
N SER A 546 6.84 33.50 -9.18
CA SER A 546 6.37 32.51 -8.18
C SER A 546 5.45 31.42 -8.77
N PRO A 547 4.50 31.69 -9.69
CA PRO A 547 3.70 30.63 -10.31
C PRO A 547 4.53 29.64 -11.15
N TYR A 548 5.61 30.11 -11.81
CA TYR A 548 6.53 29.25 -12.55
C TYR A 548 7.40 28.43 -11.60
N GLN A 549 7.89 29.03 -10.52
CA GLN A 549 8.61 28.31 -9.47
C GLN A 549 7.76 27.18 -8.88
N TYR A 550 6.49 27.46 -8.56
CA TYR A 550 5.55 26.45 -8.06
C TYR A 550 5.30 25.34 -9.09
N MET A 551 5.12 25.70 -10.37
CA MET A 551 4.98 24.73 -11.46
C MET A 551 6.19 23.80 -11.57
N PHE A 552 7.43 24.31 -11.45
CA PHE A 552 8.64 23.49 -11.49
C PHE A 552 8.80 22.60 -10.27
N ARG A 553 8.44 23.07 -9.07
CA ARG A 553 8.39 22.24 -7.85
C ARG A 553 7.43 21.06 -8.02
N LEU A 554 6.27 21.28 -8.62
CA LEU A 554 5.32 20.21 -8.93
C LEU A 554 5.91 19.21 -9.94
N CYS A 555 6.57 19.68 -11.00
CA CYS A 555 7.25 18.82 -11.97
C CYS A 555 8.27 17.88 -11.29
N TYR A 556 9.15 18.42 -10.45
CA TYR A 556 10.14 17.61 -9.72
C TYR A 556 9.49 16.66 -8.71
N ARG A 557 8.43 17.09 -8.02
CA ARG A 557 7.66 16.23 -7.12
C ARG A 557 7.02 15.04 -7.85
N VAL A 558 6.42 15.27 -9.02
CA VAL A 558 5.87 14.21 -9.88
C VAL A 558 6.98 13.26 -10.36
N LEU A 559 8.14 13.79 -10.76
CA LEU A 559 9.30 12.97 -11.14
C LEU A 559 9.76 12.08 -10.00
N ARG A 560 9.88 12.62 -8.78
CA ARG A 560 10.22 11.87 -7.56
C ARG A 560 9.25 10.72 -7.31
N HIS A 561 7.94 10.98 -7.36
CA HIS A 561 6.92 9.94 -7.18
C HIS A 561 6.90 8.89 -8.30
N SER A 562 7.29 9.26 -9.52
CA SER A 562 7.32 8.34 -10.67
C SER A 562 8.50 7.34 -10.65
N GLN A 563 9.55 7.60 -9.87
CA GLN A 563 10.78 6.80 -9.85
C GLN A 563 10.93 5.89 -8.62
N GLU A 564 10.14 6.10 -7.57
CA GLU A 564 10.14 5.28 -6.35
C GLU A 564 9.88 3.80 -6.71
N ASP A 565 10.79 2.92 -6.28
CA ASP A 565 10.78 1.46 -6.50
C ASP A 565 10.61 0.98 -7.95
N TYR A 566 10.93 1.81 -8.96
CA TYR A 566 10.78 1.45 -10.37
C TYR A 566 11.99 1.72 -11.26
N ARG A 567 12.85 0.70 -11.38
CA ARG A 567 14.09 0.72 -12.16
C ARG A 567 13.96 1.24 -13.59
N LYS A 568 12.93 0.81 -14.34
CA LYS A 568 12.75 1.24 -15.74
C LYS A 568 12.47 2.75 -15.86
N ASN A 569 11.78 3.34 -14.88
CA ASN A 569 11.54 4.78 -14.85
C ASN A 569 12.81 5.53 -14.44
N GLN A 570 13.56 5.00 -13.47
CA GLN A 570 14.87 5.54 -13.07
C GLN A 570 15.85 5.59 -14.26
N GLU A 571 15.95 4.52 -15.06
CA GLU A 571 16.79 4.49 -16.27
C GLU A 571 16.32 5.51 -17.33
N HIS A 572 15.01 5.74 -17.46
CA HIS A 572 14.45 6.72 -18.38
C HIS A 572 14.78 8.16 -17.94
N ILE A 573 14.60 8.47 -16.64
CA ILE A 573 14.90 9.77 -16.03
C ILE A 573 16.41 10.06 -16.07
N ALA A 574 17.25 9.06 -15.82
CA ALA A 574 18.71 9.19 -15.85
C ALA A 574 19.25 9.67 -17.20
N LYS A 575 18.55 9.42 -18.32
CA LYS A 575 18.93 9.98 -19.63
C LYS A 575 18.90 11.52 -19.66
N GLN A 576 18.11 12.14 -18.78
CA GLN A 576 17.94 13.59 -18.68
C GLN A 576 18.65 14.18 -17.45
N PHE A 577 19.57 13.42 -16.84
CA PHE A 577 20.31 13.85 -15.65
C PHE A 577 20.98 15.22 -15.82
N GLY A 578 21.56 15.49 -16.99
CA GLY A 578 22.21 16.77 -17.29
C GLY A 578 21.30 18.01 -17.18
N VAL A 579 20.00 17.85 -17.40
CA VAL A 579 19.03 18.96 -17.26
C VAL A 579 18.72 19.22 -15.80
N MET A 580 18.60 18.16 -15.00
CA MET A 580 18.38 18.29 -13.56
C MET A 580 19.60 18.91 -12.88
N GLN A 581 20.81 18.57 -13.35
CA GLN A 581 22.07 19.17 -12.89
C GLN A 581 22.12 20.69 -13.05
N SER A 582 21.71 21.22 -14.20
CA SER A 582 21.76 22.69 -14.44
C SER A 582 20.80 23.50 -13.58
N GLN A 583 19.85 22.84 -12.89
CA GLN A 583 18.77 23.50 -12.17
C GLN A 583 18.84 23.32 -10.65
N ILE A 584 19.93 22.75 -10.12
CA ILE A 584 20.14 22.60 -8.67
C ILE A 584 20.46 23.96 -8.04
N GLY A 585 19.87 24.26 -6.87
CA GLY A 585 20.19 25.47 -6.09
C GLY A 585 19.30 26.69 -6.34
N TYR A 586 18.21 26.51 -7.08
CA TYR A 586 17.22 27.55 -7.39
C TYR A 586 15.86 27.35 -6.69
N ASP A 587 15.82 26.56 -5.60
CA ASP A 587 14.63 26.32 -4.76
C ASP A 587 13.41 25.77 -5.57
N ILE A 588 13.71 24.78 -6.42
CA ILE A 588 12.76 24.08 -7.28
C ILE A 588 12.61 22.58 -6.93
N LEU A 589 13.20 22.11 -5.81
CA LEU A 589 13.17 20.71 -5.34
C LEU A 589 13.84 19.69 -6.28
N ALA A 590 14.81 20.12 -7.08
CA ALA A 590 15.57 19.23 -7.96
C ALA A 590 16.45 18.26 -7.15
N GLU A 591 17.01 18.75 -6.04
CA GLU A 591 17.85 18.01 -5.11
C GLU A 591 17.19 16.73 -4.57
N ASP A 592 15.95 16.81 -4.08
CA ASP A 592 15.20 15.67 -3.53
C ASP A 592 14.93 14.57 -4.58
N THR A 593 14.80 14.97 -5.85
CA THR A 593 14.57 14.02 -6.94
C THR A 593 15.87 13.31 -7.33
N ILE A 594 16.99 14.02 -7.34
CA ILE A 594 18.31 13.46 -7.65
C ILE A 594 18.73 12.47 -6.57
N THR A 595 18.51 12.80 -5.31
CA THR A 595 18.94 11.96 -4.18
C THR A 595 18.14 10.67 -4.15
N ALA A 596 16.83 10.75 -4.35
CA ALA A 596 15.98 9.58 -4.52
C ALA A 596 16.33 8.74 -5.77
N LEU A 597 16.79 9.37 -6.86
CA LEU A 597 17.21 8.65 -8.07
C LEU A 597 18.52 7.88 -7.86
N LEU A 598 19.44 8.46 -7.10
CA LEU A 598 20.77 7.91 -6.85
C LEU A 598 20.78 6.91 -5.68
N HIS A 599 19.82 7.00 -4.77
CA HIS A 599 19.63 6.03 -3.69
C HIS A 599 19.51 4.61 -4.25
N ASN A 600 20.35 3.70 -3.76
CA ASN A 600 20.37 2.27 -4.14
C ASN A 600 20.65 1.95 -5.63
N ASN A 601 21.18 2.90 -6.41
CA ASN A 601 21.46 2.75 -7.84
C ASN A 601 22.96 2.83 -8.21
N ARG A 602 23.73 1.82 -7.80
CA ARG A 602 25.19 1.72 -8.05
C ARG A 602 25.63 2.02 -9.49
N LYS A 603 24.95 1.44 -10.50
CA LYS A 603 25.34 1.64 -11.91
C LYS A 603 25.16 3.08 -12.40
N LEU A 604 24.19 3.81 -11.86
CA LEU A 604 23.96 5.21 -12.24
C LEU A 604 25.00 6.11 -11.55
N LEU A 605 25.30 5.83 -10.28
CA LEU A 605 26.35 6.51 -9.52
C LEU A 605 27.72 6.39 -10.20
N GLU A 606 28.12 5.18 -10.61
CA GLU A 606 29.42 4.94 -11.26
C GLU A 606 29.57 5.62 -12.63
N LYS A 607 28.47 5.79 -13.38
CA LYS A 607 28.51 6.32 -14.74
C LYS A 607 28.33 7.85 -14.83
N HIS A 608 27.51 8.42 -13.95
CA HIS A 608 27.01 9.80 -14.09
C HIS A 608 27.54 10.78 -13.03
N ILE A 609 28.24 10.30 -12.00
CA ILE A 609 28.88 11.17 -11.00
C ILE A 609 30.35 11.35 -11.35
N THR A 610 30.75 12.59 -11.61
CA THR A 610 32.14 12.98 -11.83
C THR A 610 32.55 14.06 -10.81
N LYS A 611 33.79 14.54 -10.91
CA LYS A 611 34.34 15.55 -9.99
C LYS A 611 33.55 16.87 -10.04
N THR A 612 33.07 17.28 -11.20
CA THR A 612 32.35 18.56 -11.37
C THR A 612 31.03 18.59 -10.62
N GLU A 613 30.32 17.45 -10.57
CA GLU A 613 29.08 17.35 -9.80
C GLU A 613 29.35 17.46 -8.31
N VAL A 614 30.37 16.77 -7.80
CA VAL A 614 30.74 16.84 -6.38
C VAL A 614 31.14 18.27 -5.99
N GLU A 615 31.90 18.97 -6.83
CA GLU A 615 32.24 20.39 -6.61
C GLU A 615 30.99 21.29 -6.58
N THR A 616 30.00 21.00 -7.43
CA THR A 616 28.72 21.73 -7.45
C THR A 616 27.95 21.51 -6.14
N PHE A 617 27.87 20.27 -5.65
CA PHE A 617 27.26 19.97 -4.35
C PHE A 617 27.98 20.67 -3.19
N VAL A 618 29.32 20.69 -3.19
CA VAL A 618 30.11 21.41 -2.17
C VAL A 618 29.85 22.92 -2.22
N SER A 619 29.72 23.50 -3.41
CA SER A 619 29.36 24.91 -3.59
C SER A 619 27.95 25.23 -3.04
N LEU A 620 27.00 24.30 -3.23
CA LEU A 620 25.63 24.41 -2.70
C LEU A 620 25.60 24.29 -1.17
N VAL A 621 26.38 23.38 -0.59
CA VAL A 621 26.57 23.28 0.87
C VAL A 621 27.09 24.61 1.41
N ARG A 622 28.07 25.23 0.73
CA ARG A 622 28.61 26.54 1.12
C ARG A 622 27.56 27.66 1.05
N LYS A 623 26.72 27.68 0.00
CA LYS A 623 25.69 28.71 -0.22
C LYS A 623 24.52 28.63 0.77
N ASN A 624 23.96 27.43 0.97
CA ASN A 624 22.73 27.24 1.76
C ASN A 624 23.02 26.87 3.22
N ARG A 625 24.15 26.21 3.49
CA ARG A 625 24.56 25.65 4.80
C ARG A 625 23.49 24.75 5.44
N GLU A 626 22.69 24.06 4.61
CA GLU A 626 21.69 23.13 5.12
C GLU A 626 22.27 21.72 5.34
N PRO A 627 21.92 21.05 6.45
CA PRO A 627 22.41 19.72 6.79
C PRO A 627 22.04 18.64 5.75
N ARG A 628 20.95 18.83 5.01
CA ARG A 628 20.43 17.83 4.05
C ARG A 628 21.40 17.58 2.90
N PHE A 629 22.14 18.60 2.46
CA PHE A 629 23.13 18.44 1.38
C PHE A 629 24.34 17.59 1.78
N LEU A 630 24.73 17.61 3.07
CA LEU A 630 25.74 16.69 3.60
C LEU A 630 25.22 15.25 3.64
N ASP A 631 23.95 15.08 3.97
CA ASP A 631 23.30 13.77 3.95
C ASP A 631 23.33 13.16 2.54
N TYR A 632 23.05 13.99 1.53
CA TYR A 632 23.12 13.62 0.13
C TYR A 632 24.52 13.17 -0.29
N LEU A 633 25.56 13.92 0.09
CA LEU A 633 26.94 13.48 -0.13
C LEU A 633 27.24 12.15 0.57
N SER A 634 26.68 11.93 1.76
CA SER A 634 26.86 10.68 2.51
C SER A 634 26.20 9.48 1.81
N ASP A 635 25.05 9.70 1.19
CA ASP A 635 24.31 8.68 0.44
C ASP A 635 24.98 8.38 -0.92
N LEU A 636 25.71 9.32 -1.51
CA LEU A 636 26.49 9.05 -2.73
C LEU A 636 27.67 8.09 -2.48
N CYS A 637 28.21 8.03 -1.25
CA CYS A 637 29.28 7.11 -0.89
C CYS A 637 28.83 5.65 -0.83
N VAL A 638 27.52 5.38 -0.63
CA VAL A 638 27.00 4.06 -0.33
C VAL A 638 25.78 3.69 -1.17
N SER A 639 25.75 2.48 -1.71
CA SER A 639 24.60 1.94 -2.42
C SER A 639 24.24 0.57 -1.86
N ASN A 640 23.00 0.37 -1.41
CA ASN A 640 22.55 -0.86 -0.73
C ASN A 640 23.47 -1.27 0.44
N ASN A 641 23.91 -0.31 1.25
CA ASN A 641 24.88 -0.50 2.34
C ASN A 641 26.28 -0.99 1.93
N VAL A 642 26.61 -1.01 0.63
CA VAL A 642 27.95 -1.32 0.11
C VAL A 642 28.64 -0.02 -0.32
N ALA A 643 29.92 0.15 0.04
CA ALA A 643 30.70 1.30 -0.39
C ALA A 643 30.95 1.30 -1.90
N ILE A 644 31.01 2.49 -2.50
CA ILE A 644 31.47 2.68 -3.89
C ILE A 644 32.83 3.38 -3.85
N PRO A 645 33.96 2.64 -4.02
CA PRO A 645 35.29 3.21 -3.87
C PRO A 645 35.58 4.41 -4.78
N VAL A 646 35.10 4.35 -6.03
CA VAL A 646 35.31 5.43 -7.03
C VAL A 646 34.64 6.74 -6.58
N THR A 647 33.40 6.66 -6.10
CA THR A 647 32.65 7.84 -5.65
C THR A 647 33.20 8.35 -4.32
N GLN A 648 33.56 7.45 -3.40
CA GLN A 648 34.25 7.83 -2.15
C GLN A 648 35.55 8.57 -2.45
N GLU A 649 36.39 8.09 -3.37
CA GLU A 649 37.65 8.74 -3.73
C GLU A 649 37.44 10.18 -4.24
N LEU A 650 36.46 10.37 -5.12
CA LEU A 650 36.10 11.70 -5.63
C LEU A 650 35.64 12.65 -4.53
N ILE A 651 34.78 12.16 -3.62
CA ILE A 651 34.27 12.94 -2.49
C ILE A 651 35.40 13.26 -1.51
N CYS A 652 36.26 12.30 -1.17
CA CYS A 652 37.40 12.51 -0.28
C CYS A 652 38.34 13.59 -0.81
N LYS A 653 38.72 13.51 -2.09
CA LYS A 653 39.62 14.50 -2.72
C LYS A 653 39.01 15.90 -2.79
N CYS A 654 37.68 16.01 -2.88
CA CYS A 654 37.01 17.30 -3.02
C CYS A 654 36.65 17.93 -1.66
N VAL A 655 36.09 17.16 -0.73
CA VAL A 655 35.60 17.66 0.57
C VAL A 655 36.75 17.93 1.53
N LEU A 656 37.80 17.09 1.53
CA LEU A 656 38.97 17.26 2.40
C LEU A 656 40.02 18.23 1.82
N ASP A 657 39.76 18.82 0.64
CA ASP A 657 40.65 19.85 0.06
C ASP A 657 40.74 21.05 1.03
N PRO A 658 41.94 21.57 1.34
CA PRO A 658 42.13 22.75 2.18
C PRO A 658 41.27 23.96 1.78
N LYS A 659 40.94 24.09 0.49
CA LYS A 659 40.06 25.16 -0.03
C LYS A 659 38.63 25.12 0.53
N ASN A 660 38.17 23.94 0.96
CA ASN A 660 36.82 23.69 1.42
C ASN A 660 36.75 23.48 2.95
N GLN A 661 37.79 23.82 3.71
CA GLN A 661 37.75 23.71 5.18
C GLN A 661 36.73 24.64 5.84
N ASP A 662 36.25 25.66 5.14
CA ASP A 662 35.23 26.59 5.65
C ASP A 662 33.86 25.90 5.84
N ILE A 663 33.55 24.85 5.07
CA ILE A 663 32.28 24.13 5.20
C ILE A 663 32.28 23.10 6.34
N LEU A 664 33.46 22.73 6.85
CA LEU A 664 33.62 21.70 7.89
C LEU A 664 33.74 22.35 9.27
N ILE A 665 33.02 21.79 10.25
CA ILE A 665 33.17 22.14 11.66
C ILE A 665 34.44 21.47 12.18
N LYS A 666 35.31 22.26 12.83
CA LYS A 666 36.52 21.75 13.48
C LYS A 666 36.23 21.39 14.93
N THR A 667 36.68 20.22 15.34
CA THR A 667 36.55 19.71 16.70
C THR A 667 37.91 19.75 17.36
N GLU A 668 38.04 20.47 18.48
CA GLU A 668 39.29 20.62 19.23
C GLU A 668 39.07 20.19 20.68
N ARG A 669 40.04 19.46 21.25
CA ARG A 669 40.13 19.22 22.69
C ARG A 669 40.90 20.37 23.33
N ARG A 670 40.31 21.07 24.31
CA ARG A 670 40.98 22.13 25.06
C ARG A 670 40.95 21.82 26.55
N VAL A 671 42.09 21.99 27.20
CA VAL A 671 42.18 22.01 28.66
C VAL A 671 41.72 23.40 29.13
N PRO A 672 40.80 23.51 30.11
CA PRO A 672 40.41 24.80 30.67
C PRO A 672 41.66 25.52 31.22
N LYS A 673 41.98 26.71 30.69
CA LYS A 673 43.03 27.56 31.28
C LYS A 673 42.45 28.33 32.45
N ASP A 674 43.06 28.17 33.62
CA ASP A 674 42.82 28.94 34.85
C ASP A 674 42.54 30.42 34.58
N ALA A 675 41.35 30.88 34.93
CA ALA A 675 41.03 32.29 34.98
C ALA A 675 41.57 32.90 36.30
N THR A 676 42.67 33.64 36.17
CA THR A 676 43.10 34.85 36.92
C THR A 676 42.84 34.94 38.45
N PRO A 677 43.86 35.21 39.29
CA PRO A 677 43.71 35.32 40.74
C PRO A 677 43.08 36.66 41.15
N GLY A 678 41.86 36.63 41.69
CA GLY A 678 41.27 37.82 42.28
C GLY A 678 39.82 37.67 42.73
N GLY A 679 39.62 37.16 43.94
CA GLY A 679 38.45 37.49 44.76
C GLY A 679 37.70 36.32 45.39
N GLY A 680 37.81 36.21 46.71
CA GLY A 680 36.75 35.68 47.57
C GLY A 680 36.94 34.23 48.06
N GLU A 681 37.33 34.13 49.33
CA GLU A 681 37.39 32.91 50.13
C GLU A 681 36.03 32.18 50.23
N TYR A 682 36.12 30.90 50.62
CA TYR A 682 35.06 29.91 50.92
C TYR A 682 34.61 28.99 49.76
N ILE A 683 35.26 27.83 49.63
CA ILE A 683 34.72 26.47 49.89
C ILE A 683 35.89 25.47 49.79
N GLY A 684 35.96 24.52 50.73
CA GLY A 684 36.97 23.47 50.78
C GLY A 684 36.48 22.10 50.28
N MET A 685 37.48 21.25 50.07
CA MET A 685 37.50 19.80 49.80
C MET A 685 37.56 19.37 48.31
N GLU A 686 38.78 18.96 47.94
CA GLU A 686 39.22 18.29 46.71
C GLU A 686 38.49 16.94 46.49
N ASP A 687 38.18 16.56 45.24
CA ASP A 687 38.88 15.50 44.47
C ASP A 687 38.15 15.12 43.13
N TYR A 688 38.92 14.99 42.04
CA TYR A 688 38.64 14.51 40.65
C TYR A 688 37.62 15.28 39.76
N GLY A 689 37.95 15.88 38.61
CA GLY A 689 39.20 16.01 37.85
C GLY A 689 39.09 17.12 36.79
N ASP A 690 40.23 17.51 36.21
CA ASP A 690 40.32 18.40 35.03
C ASP A 690 39.45 17.83 33.89
N ASP A 691 38.26 18.40 33.68
CA ASP A 691 37.40 18.00 32.58
C ASP A 691 37.98 18.58 31.27
N ASP A 692 38.72 17.76 30.52
CA ASP A 692 38.96 17.99 29.10
C ASP A 692 37.61 18.30 28.44
N GLU A 693 37.48 19.48 27.84
CA GLU A 693 36.24 19.90 27.21
C GLU A 693 36.41 19.99 25.69
N VAL A 694 35.42 19.47 24.97
CA VAL A 694 35.42 19.46 23.50
C VAL A 694 34.76 20.72 22.97
N TRP A 695 35.52 21.47 22.18
CA TRP A 695 35.09 22.72 21.55
C TRP A 695 34.84 22.51 20.06
N LEU A 696 33.73 23.07 19.59
CA LEU A 696 33.40 23.13 18.17
C LEU A 696 33.71 24.54 17.67
N VAL A 697 34.49 24.62 16.58
CA VAL A 697 34.84 25.86 15.90
C VAL A 697 34.29 25.80 14.48
N TRP A 698 33.40 26.73 14.14
CA TRP A 698 32.79 26.81 12.81
C TRP A 698 32.77 28.24 12.29
N THR A 699 32.64 28.40 10.97
CA THR A 699 32.42 29.70 10.33
C THR A 699 30.96 29.84 9.93
N ASP A 700 30.30 30.91 10.36
CA ASP A 700 28.91 31.20 10.02
C ASP A 700 28.77 31.77 8.60
N LYS A 701 27.53 31.96 8.12
CA LYS A 701 27.18 32.55 6.80
C LYS A 701 27.76 33.96 6.61
N THR A 702 27.99 34.69 7.69
CA THR A 702 28.64 36.01 7.72
C THR A 702 30.16 35.95 7.65
N ASN A 703 30.74 34.74 7.51
CA ASN A 703 32.18 34.47 7.52
C ASN A 703 32.85 34.76 8.88
N GLU A 704 32.06 34.89 9.95
CA GLU A 704 32.55 35.02 11.32
C GLU A 704 32.86 33.66 11.93
N LYS A 705 33.94 33.57 12.71
CA LYS A 705 34.30 32.37 13.46
C LYS A 705 33.53 32.34 14.77
N GLN A 706 32.78 31.27 14.99
CA GLN A 706 32.09 30.97 16.23
C GLN A 706 32.78 29.78 16.91
N GLU A 707 32.88 29.83 18.24
CA GLU A 707 33.40 28.74 19.05
C GLU A 707 32.52 28.49 20.26
N LYS A 708 32.17 27.23 20.52
CA LYS A 708 31.32 26.86 21.65
C LYS A 708 31.64 25.45 22.15
N GLY A 709 31.53 25.24 23.46
CA GLY A 709 31.66 23.92 24.06
C GLY A 709 30.48 23.01 23.67
N ILE A 710 30.76 21.73 23.40
CA ILE A 710 29.74 20.77 22.94
C ILE A 710 28.63 20.55 23.98
N ARG A 711 28.97 20.60 25.27
CA ARG A 711 28.02 20.50 26.40
C ARG A 711 27.06 21.68 26.42
N GLN A 712 27.59 22.90 26.28
CA GLN A 712 26.79 24.11 26.24
C GLN A 712 25.84 24.13 25.03
N LEU A 713 26.34 23.73 23.86
CA LEU A 713 25.54 23.62 22.64
C LEU A 713 24.38 22.63 22.79
N ALA A 714 24.63 21.45 23.41
CA ALA A 714 23.60 20.45 23.67
C ALA A 714 22.54 20.92 24.69
N GLN A 715 22.95 21.66 25.73
CA GLN A 715 22.02 22.21 26.71
C GLN A 715 21.11 23.29 26.11
N GLU A 716 21.64 24.19 25.30
CA GLU A 716 20.87 25.26 24.66
C GLU A 716 19.91 24.72 23.57
N ALA A 717 20.32 23.68 22.85
CA ALA A 717 19.42 22.96 21.96
C ALA A 717 18.24 22.30 22.71
N ARG A 718 18.49 21.71 23.90
CA ARG A 718 17.41 21.19 24.78
C ARG A 718 16.47 22.28 25.29
N GLN A 719 16.96 23.52 25.41
CA GLN A 719 16.15 24.68 25.79
C GLN A 719 15.35 25.27 24.61
N GLY A 720 15.49 24.71 23.40
CA GLY A 720 14.73 25.11 22.21
C GLY A 720 15.36 26.22 21.38
N ASN A 721 16.68 26.43 21.47
CA ASN A 721 17.39 27.36 20.59
C ASN A 721 17.56 26.77 19.18
N ALA A 722 16.81 27.29 18.21
CA ALA A 722 16.81 26.83 16.83
C ALA A 722 18.16 27.00 16.10
N HIS A 723 19.01 27.96 16.52
CA HIS A 723 20.34 28.12 15.91
C HIS A 723 21.26 26.96 16.30
N ASP A 724 21.36 26.67 17.59
CA ASP A 724 22.22 25.62 18.13
C ASP A 724 21.75 24.22 17.73
N GLU A 725 20.43 24.01 17.64
CA GLU A 725 19.85 22.76 17.11
C GLU A 725 20.26 22.53 15.65
N ASN A 726 20.27 23.59 14.82
CA ASN A 726 20.73 23.49 13.44
C ASN A 726 22.24 23.20 13.34
N VAL A 727 23.06 23.82 14.19
CA VAL A 727 24.52 23.55 14.24
C VAL A 727 24.79 22.10 14.67
N LEU A 728 24.12 21.60 15.71
CA LEU A 728 24.22 20.19 16.15
C LEU A 728 23.77 19.23 15.05
N THR A 729 22.67 19.55 14.38
CA THR A 729 22.16 18.74 13.27
C THR A 729 23.18 18.70 12.14
N TYR A 730 23.74 19.84 11.74
CA TYR A 730 24.80 19.92 10.73
C TYR A 730 26.04 19.10 11.13
N TYR A 731 26.49 19.22 12.38
CA TYR A 731 27.62 18.44 12.90
C TYR A 731 27.34 16.93 12.88
N ARG A 732 26.12 16.51 13.22
CA ARG A 732 25.69 15.10 13.15
C ARG A 732 25.78 14.55 11.73
N TYR A 733 25.33 15.30 10.72
CA TYR A 733 25.45 14.89 9.32
C TYR A 733 26.90 14.91 8.81
N GLN A 734 27.73 15.84 9.30
CA GLN A 734 29.18 15.83 9.03
C GLN A 734 29.83 14.55 9.56
N LEU A 735 29.53 14.14 10.80
CA LEU A 735 30.03 12.88 11.36
C LEU A 735 29.53 11.66 10.58
N LYS A 736 28.27 11.67 10.13
CA LYS A 736 27.71 10.62 9.25
C LYS A 736 28.47 10.54 7.93
N LEU A 737 28.76 11.68 7.30
CA LEU A 737 29.54 11.75 6.06
C LEU A 737 30.95 11.20 6.27
N PHE A 738 31.65 11.61 7.33
CA PHE A 738 32.97 11.08 7.68
C PHE A 738 32.96 9.56 7.87
N ALA A 739 31.98 9.03 8.60
CA ALA A 739 31.85 7.59 8.80
C ALA A 739 31.65 6.82 7.48
N ARG A 740 30.85 7.36 6.56
CA ARG A 740 30.58 6.77 5.23
C ARG A 740 31.75 6.91 4.26
N MET A 741 32.58 7.96 4.42
CA MET A 741 33.80 8.15 3.64
C MET A 741 34.90 7.15 4.02
N CYS A 742 34.97 6.75 5.29
CA CYS A 742 35.95 5.78 5.79
C CYS A 742 35.57 4.31 5.57
N LEU A 743 34.31 4.02 5.19
CA LEU A 743 33.79 2.66 5.02
C LEU A 743 34.62 1.84 4.02
N ASP A 744 34.84 0.55 4.33
CA ASP A 744 35.61 -0.41 3.53
C ASP A 744 37.08 0.02 3.29
N ARG A 745 37.75 0.45 4.38
CA ARG A 745 39.20 0.79 4.42
C ARG A 745 39.66 1.87 3.44
N GLN A 746 38.90 2.94 3.30
CA GLN A 746 39.31 4.08 2.46
C GLN A 746 40.36 4.97 3.17
N TYR A 747 41.64 4.61 3.06
CA TYR A 747 42.75 5.26 3.77
C TYR A 747 42.92 6.76 3.47
N LEU A 748 42.51 7.23 2.28
CA LEU A 748 42.55 8.65 1.94
C LEU A 748 41.76 9.52 2.92
N ALA A 749 40.63 9.02 3.43
CA ALA A 749 39.82 9.71 4.41
C ALA A 749 40.30 9.42 5.84
N ILE A 750 40.61 8.14 6.13
CA ILE A 750 41.00 7.68 7.47
C ILE A 750 42.25 8.43 7.95
N ASP A 751 43.25 8.63 7.09
CA ASP A 751 44.51 9.28 7.48
C ASP A 751 44.34 10.75 7.88
N GLU A 752 43.33 11.44 7.36
CA GLU A 752 43.07 12.84 7.69
C GLU A 752 42.06 12.98 8.85
N ILE A 753 41.01 12.16 8.85
CA ILE A 753 39.98 12.17 9.90
C ILE A 753 40.54 11.66 11.23
N SER A 754 41.41 10.64 11.21
CA SER A 754 42.01 10.09 12.45
C SER A 754 42.95 11.07 13.16
N LYS A 755 43.51 12.07 12.45
CA LYS A 755 44.29 13.15 13.07
C LYS A 755 43.41 14.18 13.77
N GLN A 756 42.22 14.44 13.21
CA GLN A 756 41.29 15.43 13.74
C GLN A 756 40.43 14.86 14.89
N LEU A 757 40.05 13.58 14.79
CA LEU A 757 39.19 12.88 15.73
C LEU A 757 39.91 11.63 16.24
N ASP A 758 40.72 11.81 17.27
CA ASP A 758 41.43 10.74 17.95
C ASP A 758 40.48 9.86 18.79
N VAL A 759 40.99 8.70 19.22
CA VAL A 759 40.19 7.73 20.00
C VAL A 759 39.77 8.32 21.35
N GLU A 760 40.64 9.11 21.99
CA GLU A 760 40.37 9.74 23.27
C GLU A 760 39.23 10.75 23.19
N LEU A 761 39.20 11.62 22.17
CA LEU A 761 38.13 12.60 21.97
C LEU A 761 36.80 11.94 21.67
N ILE A 762 36.79 10.91 20.81
CA ILE A 762 35.56 10.15 20.51
C ILE A 762 35.04 9.49 21.79
N PHE A 763 35.91 8.88 22.58
CA PHE A 763 35.54 8.22 23.83
C PHE A 763 34.95 9.21 24.84
N LEU A 764 35.57 10.39 24.98
CA LEU A 764 35.08 11.47 25.84
C LEU A 764 33.66 11.92 25.44
N CYS A 765 33.40 12.12 24.15
CA CYS A 765 32.05 12.43 23.66
C CYS A 765 31.05 11.27 23.82
N MET A 766 31.51 10.02 23.81
CA MET A 766 30.65 8.84 24.00
C MET A 766 30.29 8.62 25.48
N MET A 767 31.21 8.93 26.40
CA MET A 767 30.98 8.83 27.84
C MET A 767 30.03 9.91 28.37
N ASP A 768 30.01 11.10 27.76
CA ASP A 768 29.20 12.22 28.24
C ASP A 768 27.69 11.97 28.08
N GLU A 769 26.99 11.78 29.19
CA GLU A 769 25.53 11.57 29.23
C GLU A 769 24.71 12.84 28.96
N THR A 770 25.34 14.02 29.00
CA THR A 770 24.67 15.29 28.71
C THR A 770 24.39 15.47 27.21
N LEU A 771 25.05 14.68 26.35
CA LEU A 771 24.87 14.73 24.90
C LEU A 771 23.67 13.87 24.44
N PRO A 772 22.99 14.26 23.35
CA PRO A 772 21.94 13.46 22.73
C PRO A 772 22.41 12.06 22.27
N PHE A 773 21.54 11.04 22.40
CA PHE A 773 21.87 9.65 22.04
C PHE A 773 22.22 9.46 20.56
N ASP A 774 21.58 10.22 19.67
CA ASP A 774 21.81 10.20 18.22
C ASP A 774 23.19 10.77 17.85
N LEU A 775 23.66 11.80 18.56
CA LEU A 775 25.00 12.33 18.40
C LEU A 775 26.05 11.34 18.89
N ARG A 776 25.86 10.75 20.09
CA ARG A 776 26.73 9.68 20.63
C ARG A 776 26.80 8.49 19.66
N ALA A 777 25.67 8.04 19.13
CA ALA A 777 25.63 6.98 18.12
C ALA A 777 26.38 7.33 16.83
N SER A 778 26.43 8.61 16.45
CA SER A 778 27.19 9.07 15.27
C SER A 778 28.71 8.98 15.52
N PHE A 779 29.17 9.34 16.72
CA PHE A 779 30.56 9.11 17.14
C PHE A 779 30.93 7.62 17.20
N CYS A 780 30.05 6.76 17.71
CA CYS A 780 30.28 5.30 17.73
C CYS A 780 30.44 4.74 16.30
N ARG A 781 29.60 5.17 15.36
CA ARG A 781 29.69 4.75 13.95
C ARG A 781 31.00 5.20 13.31
N LEU A 782 31.43 6.43 13.60
CA LEU A 782 32.71 6.94 13.10
C LEU A 782 33.89 6.13 13.66
N MET A 783 33.88 5.80 14.95
CA MET A 783 34.90 4.96 15.58
C MET A 783 35.04 3.61 14.89
N LEU A 784 33.91 2.98 14.57
CA LEU A 784 33.88 1.67 13.91
C LEU A 784 34.54 1.72 12.53
N HIS A 785 34.28 2.74 11.72
CA HIS A 785 34.81 2.81 10.36
C HIS A 785 36.20 3.47 10.26
N ALA A 786 36.59 4.34 11.20
CA ALA A 786 37.87 5.04 11.15
C ALA A 786 38.98 4.33 11.93
N HIS A 787 38.66 3.70 13.08
CA HIS A 787 39.65 3.14 14.00
C HIS A 787 39.57 1.61 14.15
N VAL A 788 38.40 1.00 13.95
CA VAL A 788 38.23 -0.47 14.01
C VAL A 788 38.48 -1.10 12.63
N ASP A 789 37.85 -0.60 11.56
CA ASP A 789 38.10 -1.06 10.19
C ASP A 789 39.41 -0.50 9.61
N ARG A 790 40.54 -0.82 10.25
CA ARG A 790 41.89 -0.35 9.90
C ARG A 790 42.91 -1.50 9.99
N ASP A 791 43.87 -1.55 9.07
CA ASP A 791 45.00 -2.48 9.20
C ASP A 791 45.77 -2.18 10.52
N PRO A 792 46.13 -3.21 11.31
CA PRO A 792 46.27 -4.62 10.96
C PRO A 792 45.06 -5.53 11.28
N GLN A 793 43.87 -4.98 11.55
CA GLN A 793 42.72 -5.79 11.96
C GLN A 793 42.16 -6.58 10.76
N GLU A 794 42.13 -7.91 10.89
CA GLU A 794 41.64 -8.83 9.85
C GLU A 794 40.62 -9.81 10.43
N LEU A 795 39.75 -10.33 9.55
CA LEU A 795 38.84 -11.40 9.91
C LEU A 795 39.65 -12.68 10.14
N VAL A 796 39.67 -13.14 11.40
CA VAL A 796 40.34 -14.38 11.78
C VAL A 796 39.39 -15.54 11.51
N THR A 797 39.90 -16.62 10.90
CA THR A 797 39.11 -17.84 10.72
C THR A 797 38.88 -18.51 12.08
N PRO A 798 37.62 -18.61 12.56
CA PRO A 798 37.34 -19.17 13.89
C PRO A 798 37.73 -20.65 13.98
N VAL A 799 37.63 -21.37 12.87
CA VAL A 799 38.02 -22.77 12.75
C VAL A 799 39.26 -22.88 11.86
N LYS A 800 40.42 -23.13 12.48
CA LYS A 800 41.66 -23.48 11.75
C LYS A 800 41.59 -24.94 11.29
N PHE A 801 41.27 -25.14 10.01
CA PHE A 801 41.28 -26.47 9.37
C PHE A 801 42.68 -27.10 9.26
N ALA A 802 43.71 -26.26 9.15
CA ALA A 802 45.10 -26.70 9.12
C ALA A 802 45.71 -26.61 10.51
N ARG A 803 46.29 -27.71 10.99
CA ARG A 803 47.07 -27.77 12.23
C ARG A 803 48.39 -28.48 12.00
N LEU A 804 49.45 -27.97 12.61
CA LEU A 804 50.75 -28.64 12.62
C LEU A 804 50.72 -29.78 13.63
N TRP A 805 51.13 -30.98 13.21
CA TRP A 805 51.11 -32.18 14.06
C TRP A 805 51.91 -32.00 15.36
N THR A 806 53.04 -31.29 15.28
CA THR A 806 53.92 -30.99 16.43
C THR A 806 53.29 -30.07 17.46
N GLU A 807 52.23 -29.34 17.11
CA GLU A 807 51.56 -28.39 17.99
C GLU A 807 50.36 -29.01 18.71
N ILE A 808 49.91 -30.21 18.34
CA ILE A 808 48.74 -30.87 18.94
C ILE A 808 49.18 -31.59 20.23
N PRO A 809 48.76 -31.14 21.42
CA PRO A 809 49.10 -31.81 22.67
C PRO A 809 48.25 -33.08 22.86
N SER A 810 48.71 -34.01 23.70
CA SER A 810 47.99 -35.24 24.04
C SER A 810 46.73 -35.03 24.88
N SER A 811 46.63 -33.89 25.56
CA SER A 811 45.45 -33.42 26.31
C SER A 811 45.41 -31.90 26.26
N ILE A 812 44.22 -31.31 26.13
CA ILE A 812 44.04 -29.86 26.09
C ILE A 812 42.89 -29.45 27.03
N THR A 813 43.07 -28.35 27.76
CA THR A 813 42.02 -27.70 28.55
C THR A 813 41.70 -26.32 27.96
N ILE A 814 40.54 -25.72 28.31
CA ILE A 814 40.19 -24.35 27.86
C ILE A 814 41.32 -23.37 28.21
N LYS A 815 41.90 -23.47 29.40
CA LYS A 815 43.01 -22.60 29.83
C LYS A 815 44.29 -22.86 29.04
N ASP A 816 44.57 -24.10 28.64
CA ASP A 816 45.72 -24.41 27.77
C ASP A 816 45.50 -23.92 26.34
N TYR A 817 44.26 -23.90 25.86
CA TYR A 817 43.87 -23.31 24.58
C TYR A 817 43.98 -21.77 24.62
N GLU A 818 43.49 -21.13 25.68
CA GLU A 818 43.63 -19.68 25.92
C GLU A 818 45.09 -19.27 26.12
N ASN A 819 45.92 -20.06 26.80
CA ASN A 819 47.33 -19.74 27.05
C ASN A 819 48.24 -20.00 25.84
N ARG A 820 47.89 -20.95 24.96
CA ARG A 820 48.63 -21.22 23.71
C ARG A 820 48.31 -20.24 22.60
N ILE A 821 47.18 -19.55 22.70
CA ILE A 821 46.89 -18.45 21.80
C ILE A 821 47.15 -17.15 22.57
N SER A 822 48.30 -16.52 22.31
CA SER A 822 48.57 -15.18 22.83
C SER A 822 47.63 -14.17 22.17
N TRP A 823 46.36 -14.13 22.59
CA TRP A 823 45.48 -12.99 22.37
C TRP A 823 45.64 -12.01 23.55
N PRO A 824 45.73 -10.70 23.30
CA PRO A 824 45.60 -9.68 24.34
C PRO A 824 44.26 -9.83 25.08
N LYS A 825 44.28 -9.46 26.36
CA LYS A 825 43.33 -9.81 27.43
C LYS A 825 41.85 -9.40 27.28
N ASP A 826 41.45 -8.86 26.15
CA ASP A 826 40.06 -8.46 25.93
C ASP A 826 39.65 -9.03 24.57
N TRP A 827 38.84 -10.09 24.53
CA TRP A 827 38.00 -10.45 23.38
C TRP A 827 37.09 -11.66 23.68
N TYR A 828 35.80 -11.55 23.32
CA TYR A 828 34.85 -12.66 23.19
C TYR A 828 34.50 -12.81 21.70
N ALA A 829 34.53 -14.03 21.18
CA ALA A 829 34.23 -14.31 19.77
C ALA A 829 32.74 -14.62 19.55
N THR A 830 32.13 -13.93 18.59
CA THR A 830 30.81 -14.27 18.05
C THR A 830 31.01 -14.99 16.71
N ILE A 831 30.76 -16.30 16.66
CA ILE A 831 30.75 -17.07 15.41
C ILE A 831 29.34 -17.00 14.82
N TYR A 832 29.23 -16.58 13.56
CA TYR A 832 27.98 -16.61 12.79
C TYR A 832 28.05 -17.81 11.82
N ASP A 833 27.21 -18.83 12.03
CA ASP A 833 26.96 -19.94 11.11
C ASP A 833 25.47 -19.89 10.73
N PRO A 834 25.11 -19.77 9.44
CA PRO A 834 23.72 -19.64 9.00
C PRO A 834 22.89 -20.93 9.10
N VAL A 835 23.50 -22.08 9.42
CA VAL A 835 22.78 -23.37 9.57
C VAL A 835 22.67 -23.79 11.04
N PHE A 836 23.64 -23.42 11.87
CA PHE A 836 23.66 -23.70 13.30
C PHE A 836 23.83 -22.46 14.13
N LYS A 837 22.97 -22.28 15.13
CA LYS A 837 23.10 -21.20 16.09
C LYS A 837 23.60 -21.78 17.41
N THR A 838 24.82 -21.41 17.78
CA THR A 838 25.45 -21.80 19.05
C THR A 838 25.21 -20.72 20.08
N TYR A 839 24.72 -21.12 21.24
CA TYR A 839 24.48 -20.25 22.38
C TYR A 839 25.25 -20.79 23.60
N SER A 840 26.19 -20.01 24.11
CA SER A 840 26.94 -20.31 25.32
C SER A 840 26.28 -19.69 26.54
N LEU A 841 26.04 -20.48 27.59
CA LEU A 841 25.48 -19.99 28.84
C LEU A 841 26.11 -20.72 30.03
N GLY A 842 27.09 -20.08 30.67
CA GLY A 842 27.98 -20.76 31.63
C GLY A 842 28.88 -21.78 30.93
N ASP A 843 29.13 -22.93 31.55
CA ASP A 843 29.94 -24.05 31.00
C ASP A 843 29.17 -24.95 30.01
N LEU A 844 27.94 -24.57 29.62
CA LEU A 844 27.07 -25.32 28.70
C LEU A 844 26.96 -24.59 27.35
N GLN A 845 27.24 -25.31 26.26
CA GLN A 845 27.08 -24.82 24.90
C GLN A 845 25.89 -25.49 24.22
N PHE A 846 24.85 -24.73 23.89
CA PHE A 846 23.66 -25.21 23.19
C PHE A 846 23.78 -24.95 21.70
N ASN A 847 23.57 -25.98 20.87
CA ASN A 847 23.57 -25.88 19.43
C ASN A 847 22.19 -26.29 18.90
N ILE A 848 21.61 -25.54 17.97
CA ILE A 848 20.40 -25.92 17.23
C ILE A 848 20.59 -25.61 15.75
N GLY A 849 20.17 -26.52 14.87
CA GLY A 849 20.28 -26.33 13.42
C GLY A 849 19.47 -27.32 12.60
N LEU A 850 19.41 -27.02 11.30
CA LEU A 850 18.73 -27.85 10.30
C LEU A 850 19.64 -29.00 9.87
N MET A 851 19.08 -30.20 9.77
CA MET A 851 19.78 -31.43 9.43
C MET A 851 19.32 -31.98 8.08
N ASN A 852 20.12 -32.88 7.51
CA ASN A 852 19.65 -33.75 6.42
C ASN A 852 18.64 -34.80 6.93
N ASP A 853 17.91 -35.44 6.01
CA ASP A 853 16.81 -36.37 6.31
C ASP A 853 17.24 -37.55 7.22
N ASP A 854 18.50 -37.95 7.16
CA ASP A 854 19.07 -39.05 7.96
C ASP A 854 19.73 -38.60 9.29
N PHE A 855 19.69 -37.30 9.64
CA PHE A 855 20.34 -36.69 10.81
C PHE A 855 21.87 -36.96 10.90
N SER A 856 22.53 -37.21 9.77
CA SER A 856 23.97 -37.49 9.70
C SER A 856 24.84 -36.23 9.57
N GLY A 857 24.25 -35.09 9.21
CA GLY A 857 24.94 -33.80 9.07
C GLY A 857 24.00 -32.61 8.83
N PRO A 858 24.54 -31.38 8.68
CA PRO A 858 23.77 -30.19 8.35
C PRO A 858 22.96 -30.35 7.06
N ALA A 859 21.81 -29.68 6.99
CA ALA A 859 20.99 -29.63 5.78
C ALA A 859 21.76 -28.97 4.61
N GLU A 860 21.70 -29.58 3.42
CA GLU A 860 22.31 -29.02 2.20
C GLU A 860 21.54 -27.83 1.62
N SER A 861 20.29 -27.62 2.06
CA SER A 861 19.40 -26.55 1.61
C SER A 861 18.49 -26.06 2.73
N THR A 862 18.11 -24.79 2.67
CA THR A 862 17.11 -24.15 3.55
C THR A 862 15.75 -24.01 2.89
N ARG A 863 15.53 -24.68 1.75
CA ARG A 863 14.28 -24.61 0.96
C ARG A 863 13.54 -25.94 0.99
N PHE A 864 12.36 -25.95 1.58
CA PHE A 864 11.54 -27.16 1.75
C PHE A 864 10.18 -26.99 1.04
N PRO A 865 9.76 -27.91 0.14
CA PRO A 865 8.44 -27.84 -0.48
C PRO A 865 7.31 -28.11 0.54
N LEU A 866 6.12 -27.56 0.30
CA LEU A 866 4.95 -27.77 1.17
C LEU A 866 4.60 -29.28 1.24
N GLY A 867 4.42 -29.82 2.45
CA GLY A 867 4.20 -31.24 2.74
C GLY A 867 5.46 -32.09 2.98
N SER A 868 6.67 -31.54 2.79
CA SER A 868 7.95 -32.22 3.12
C SER A 868 8.32 -32.10 4.61
N ILE A 869 9.31 -32.88 5.05
CA ILE A 869 9.81 -32.87 6.43
C ILE A 869 11.06 -31.98 6.52
N ILE A 870 11.10 -31.16 7.57
CA ILE A 870 12.24 -30.34 8.01
C ILE A 870 12.89 -31.09 9.19
N PRO A 871 14.08 -31.66 9.02
CA PRO A 871 14.82 -32.29 10.11
C PRO A 871 15.53 -31.21 10.95
N ILE A 872 15.24 -31.15 12.25
CA ILE A 872 15.83 -30.19 13.20
C ILE A 872 16.49 -30.95 14.34
N MET A 873 17.73 -30.58 14.67
CA MET A 873 18.46 -31.16 15.80
C MET A 873 18.96 -30.08 16.74
N ALA A 874 18.79 -30.32 18.03
CA ALA A 874 19.44 -29.54 19.07
C ALA A 874 20.30 -30.42 19.97
N SER A 875 21.43 -29.89 20.41
CA SER A 875 22.39 -30.58 21.27
C SER A 875 22.97 -29.64 22.33
N VAL A 876 23.36 -30.18 23.48
CA VAL A 876 24.13 -29.47 24.49
C VAL A 876 25.48 -30.14 24.70
N VAL A 877 26.56 -29.39 24.54
CA VAL A 877 27.93 -29.81 24.84
C VAL A 877 28.26 -29.36 26.26
N GLN A 878 28.75 -30.29 27.06
CA GLN A 878 29.06 -30.11 28.48
C GLN A 878 30.47 -30.63 28.76
N GLU A 879 31.33 -29.81 29.38
CA GLU A 879 32.73 -30.21 29.63
C GLU A 879 32.95 -30.88 31.01
N THR A 880 32.23 -30.45 32.05
CA THR A 880 32.50 -30.86 33.45
C THR A 880 31.26 -31.30 34.23
N HIS A 881 30.09 -31.34 33.59
CA HIS A 881 28.79 -31.63 34.22
C HIS A 881 28.34 -33.09 34.04
N GLN A 882 27.49 -33.61 34.94
CA GLN A 882 26.78 -34.90 34.76
C GLN A 882 25.87 -34.86 33.50
N PRO A 883 25.60 -35.99 32.81
CA PRO A 883 24.83 -36.00 31.55
C PRO A 883 23.44 -35.38 31.73
N LEU A 884 23.21 -34.23 31.08
CA LEU A 884 21.93 -33.53 31.11
C LEU A 884 20.99 -34.05 30.02
N LEU A 885 19.68 -33.97 30.28
CA LEU A 885 18.59 -34.16 29.36
C LEU A 885 18.21 -32.83 28.71
N LEU A 886 18.27 -32.77 27.38
CA LEU A 886 17.91 -31.57 26.62
C LEU A 886 16.42 -31.59 26.22
N LEU A 887 15.70 -30.50 26.47
CA LEU A 887 14.29 -30.35 26.16
C LEU A 887 14.06 -29.09 25.32
N LEU A 888 13.13 -29.16 24.37
CA LEU A 888 12.57 -28.01 23.68
C LEU A 888 11.34 -27.55 24.45
N ASP A 889 11.44 -26.41 25.14
CA ASP A 889 10.38 -25.93 26.03
C ASP A 889 9.24 -25.28 25.23
N GLU A 890 9.60 -24.33 24.37
CA GLU A 890 8.70 -23.53 23.52
C GLU A 890 9.40 -23.18 22.19
N CYS A 891 8.72 -23.32 21.06
CA CYS A 891 9.24 -22.95 19.74
C CYS A 891 8.18 -22.24 18.91
N VAL A 892 8.55 -21.16 18.22
CA VAL A 892 7.69 -20.39 17.32
C VAL A 892 8.38 -20.10 15.99
N ALA A 893 7.63 -20.16 14.89
CA ALA A 893 8.07 -19.68 13.58
C ALA A 893 7.62 -18.22 13.38
N ALA A 894 8.48 -17.37 12.81
CA ALA A 894 8.18 -15.96 12.52
C ALA A 894 8.80 -15.55 11.18
N THR A 895 8.27 -14.51 10.55
CA THR A 895 8.84 -13.92 9.30
C THR A 895 10.00 -12.97 9.57
N THR A 896 10.30 -12.70 10.85
CA THR A 896 11.39 -11.81 11.28
C THR A 896 12.44 -12.54 12.11
N PRO A 897 13.73 -12.18 11.97
CA PRO A 897 14.83 -12.77 12.73
C PRO A 897 14.91 -12.28 14.18
N GLU A 898 14.18 -11.21 14.52
CA GLU A 898 13.95 -10.75 15.90
C GLU A 898 12.45 -10.77 16.19
N LEU A 899 12.08 -11.17 17.41
CA LEU A 899 10.68 -11.23 17.85
C LEU A 899 10.28 -9.88 18.46
N TYR A 900 9.46 -9.12 17.74
CA TYR A 900 8.81 -7.92 18.26
C TYR A 900 7.38 -8.27 18.72
N PRO A 901 6.76 -7.47 19.62
CA PRO A 901 5.38 -7.72 20.07
C PRO A 901 4.34 -7.78 18.94
N GLU A 902 4.63 -7.17 17.78
CA GLU A 902 3.76 -7.10 16.61
C GLU A 902 4.13 -8.12 15.51
N SER A 903 5.17 -8.96 15.72
CA SER A 903 5.59 -9.97 14.74
C SER A 903 4.52 -11.05 14.57
N THR A 904 4.21 -11.41 13.32
CA THR A 904 3.37 -12.58 13.03
C THR A 904 4.14 -13.85 13.40
N MET A 905 3.57 -14.65 14.30
CA MET A 905 4.20 -15.85 14.85
C MET A 905 3.29 -17.06 14.73
N TYR A 906 3.86 -18.22 14.47
CA TYR A 906 3.18 -19.51 14.38
C TYR A 906 3.75 -20.48 15.45
N PRO A 907 2.97 -20.96 16.42
CA PRO A 907 3.47 -21.81 17.50
C PRO A 907 3.70 -23.25 17.03
N ILE A 908 4.93 -23.76 17.19
CA ILE A 908 5.31 -25.13 16.83
C ILE A 908 5.32 -26.02 18.09
N ILE A 909 6.01 -25.57 19.14
CA ILE A 909 6.08 -26.27 20.44
C ILE A 909 5.61 -25.31 21.52
N SER A 910 4.71 -25.76 22.37
CA SER A 910 4.09 -24.97 23.44
C SER A 910 3.96 -25.78 24.73
N ASN A 911 3.46 -25.16 25.79
CA ASN A 911 3.02 -25.88 26.99
C ASN A 911 4.11 -26.75 27.65
N LYS A 912 5.36 -26.29 27.64
CA LYS A 912 6.51 -26.98 28.21
C LYS A 912 6.75 -28.33 27.54
N GLY A 913 6.98 -28.29 26.23
CA GLY A 913 7.40 -29.41 25.40
C GLY A 913 6.29 -30.22 24.70
N CYS A 914 5.10 -29.66 24.48
CA CYS A 914 4.05 -30.27 23.65
C CYS A 914 4.19 -29.81 22.19
N LEU A 915 4.40 -30.73 21.26
CA LEU A 915 4.49 -30.44 19.82
C LEU A 915 3.08 -30.28 19.22
N LEU A 916 2.60 -29.04 19.08
CA LEU A 916 1.23 -28.78 18.59
C LEU A 916 1.04 -29.20 17.14
N GLU A 917 2.07 -29.02 16.33
CA GLU A 917 2.01 -29.33 14.90
C GLU A 917 1.77 -30.82 14.63
N SER A 918 2.06 -31.71 15.60
CA SER A 918 1.80 -33.15 15.48
C SER A 918 0.31 -33.53 15.50
N VAL A 919 -0.59 -32.61 15.89
CA VAL A 919 -2.04 -32.85 15.89
C VAL A 919 -2.63 -32.71 14.47
N SER A 920 -2.10 -31.78 13.68
CA SER A 920 -2.58 -31.45 12.32
C SER A 920 -1.65 -31.97 11.21
N SER A 921 -0.51 -32.58 11.54
CA SER A 921 0.50 -33.02 10.58
C SER A 921 1.27 -34.26 11.05
N ARG A 922 2.15 -34.80 10.19
CA ARG A 922 3.02 -35.94 10.51
C ARG A 922 4.29 -35.54 11.29
N SER A 923 4.26 -34.40 11.99
CA SER A 923 5.40 -33.92 12.78
C SER A 923 5.59 -34.76 14.03
N LYS A 924 6.83 -35.14 14.36
CA LYS A 924 7.12 -35.98 15.53
C LYS A 924 8.52 -35.76 16.07
N PHE A 925 8.73 -36.10 17.34
CA PHE A 925 10.07 -36.23 17.90
C PHE A 925 10.66 -37.58 17.57
N GLU A 926 11.92 -37.62 17.11
CA GLU A 926 12.61 -38.89 16.85
C GLU A 926 13.32 -39.41 18.11
N PRO A 927 13.43 -40.75 18.28
CA PRO A 927 14.09 -41.36 19.43
C PRO A 927 15.50 -40.81 19.66
N ARG A 928 15.80 -40.43 20.91
CA ARG A 928 17.11 -39.88 21.28
C ARG A 928 18.20 -40.93 21.20
N GLN A 929 19.36 -40.56 20.66
CA GLN A 929 20.59 -41.37 20.72
C GLN A 929 21.44 -41.05 21.96
N LYS A 930 21.38 -39.80 22.46
CA LYS A 930 22.01 -39.33 23.69
C LYS A 930 21.04 -38.45 24.45
N SER A 931 21.09 -38.42 25.79
CA SER A 931 20.23 -37.56 26.60
C SER A 931 20.45 -36.06 26.32
N SER A 932 21.67 -35.70 25.93
CA SER A 932 22.08 -34.32 25.60
C SER A 932 21.63 -33.85 24.21
N GLU A 933 20.90 -34.66 23.46
CA GLU A 933 20.45 -34.37 22.09
C GLU A 933 18.94 -34.59 21.95
N ILE A 934 18.27 -33.75 21.15
CA ILE A 934 16.85 -33.89 20.76
C ILE A 934 16.71 -33.70 19.26
N ARG A 935 15.89 -34.56 18.62
CA ARG A 935 15.66 -34.57 17.18
C ARG A 935 14.17 -34.38 16.90
N LEU A 936 13.83 -33.46 16.00
CA LEU A 936 12.49 -33.10 15.62
C LEU A 936 12.34 -33.22 14.10
N SER A 937 11.36 -33.99 13.66
CA SER A 937 10.94 -34.09 12.26
C SER A 937 9.68 -33.24 12.09
N LEU A 938 9.80 -32.03 11.53
CA LEU A 938 8.71 -31.06 11.42
C LEU A 938 8.17 -31.00 9.99
N GLN A 939 6.89 -31.27 9.76
CA GLN A 939 6.29 -31.13 8.43
C GLN A 939 6.11 -29.65 8.06
N THR A 940 6.40 -29.28 6.81
CA THR A 940 6.20 -27.91 6.31
C THR A 940 4.71 -27.51 6.33
N PHE A 941 4.45 -26.32 6.87
CA PHE A 941 3.12 -25.76 7.15
C PHE A 941 2.85 -24.51 6.28
N THR A 942 1.59 -24.09 6.14
CA THR A 942 1.15 -23.05 5.17
C THR A 942 1.42 -21.61 5.61
N PHE A 943 2.21 -21.39 6.66
CA PHE A 943 2.53 -20.06 7.19
C PHE A 943 3.58 -19.36 6.31
N ALA A 944 3.32 -18.10 5.95
CA ALA A 944 4.24 -17.23 5.20
C ALA A 944 4.83 -17.84 3.91
N MET A 945 3.98 -18.48 3.08
CA MET A 945 4.43 -19.15 1.86
C MET A 945 5.13 -18.20 0.89
N GLY A 946 6.40 -18.50 0.58
CA GLY A 946 7.22 -17.70 -0.34
C GLY A 946 8.10 -16.64 0.33
N GLU A 947 8.02 -16.50 1.66
CA GLU A 947 8.86 -15.62 2.48
C GLU A 947 9.88 -16.42 3.31
N GLU A 948 10.87 -15.75 3.90
CA GLU A 948 11.83 -16.37 4.81
C GLU A 948 11.20 -16.58 6.20
N VAL A 949 11.34 -17.79 6.75
CA VAL A 949 10.77 -18.17 8.06
C VAL A 949 11.88 -18.54 9.03
N PHE A 950 11.85 -17.93 10.22
CA PHE A 950 12.81 -18.15 11.31
C PHE A 950 12.15 -18.91 12.45
N ILE A 951 12.76 -20.01 12.90
CA ILE A 951 12.28 -20.81 14.05
C ILE A 951 13.05 -20.40 15.30
N HIS A 952 12.33 -19.85 16.26
CA HIS A 952 12.84 -19.41 17.55
C HIS A 952 12.47 -20.42 18.62
N CYS A 953 13.46 -21.05 19.25
CA CYS A 953 13.26 -22.11 20.24
C CYS A 953 13.91 -21.79 21.59
N LYS A 954 13.17 -22.07 22.68
CA LYS A 954 13.67 -22.06 24.05
C LYS A 954 14.17 -23.47 24.41
N LEU A 955 15.50 -23.59 24.55
CA LEU A 955 16.17 -24.83 24.93
C LEU A 955 16.37 -24.89 26.45
N LEU A 956 16.21 -26.08 27.03
CA LEU A 956 16.40 -26.33 28.45
C LEU A 956 17.20 -27.60 28.70
N ALA A 957 18.30 -27.50 29.45
CA ALA A 957 19.05 -28.67 29.94
C ALA A 957 18.70 -28.95 31.40
N TRP A 958 18.43 -30.20 31.76
CA TRP A 958 18.07 -30.61 33.12
C TRP A 958 18.64 -31.99 33.49
N ASP A 959 18.65 -32.36 34.77
CA ASP A 959 19.02 -33.72 35.20
C ASP A 959 18.02 -34.77 34.64
N PRO A 960 18.47 -35.92 34.10
CA PRO A 960 17.58 -36.96 33.57
C PRO A 960 16.59 -37.53 34.60
N ASN A 961 16.85 -37.36 35.89
CA ASN A 961 16.00 -37.88 36.95
C ASN A 961 14.83 -36.93 37.29
N GLY A 962 13.60 -37.46 37.22
CA GLY A 962 12.38 -36.76 37.64
C GLY A 962 11.67 -35.99 36.54
N LEU A 963 11.26 -36.70 35.47
CA LEU A 963 10.31 -36.20 34.47
C LEU A 963 8.97 -35.91 35.16
N ASP A 964 8.42 -34.74 34.87
CA ASP A 964 7.14 -34.29 35.39
C ASP A 964 6.39 -33.53 34.28
N SER A 965 5.15 -33.09 34.55
CA SER A 965 4.34 -32.36 33.57
C SER A 965 4.98 -31.05 33.06
N THR A 966 6.08 -30.60 33.66
CA THR A 966 6.83 -29.38 33.31
C THR A 966 8.17 -29.66 32.63
N LYS A 967 8.56 -30.93 32.48
CA LYS A 967 9.81 -31.41 31.87
C LYS A 967 9.49 -32.64 31.01
N LYS A 968 9.02 -32.40 29.80
CA LYS A 968 8.54 -33.43 28.89
C LYS A 968 8.79 -33.02 27.44
N ALA A 969 8.79 -34.00 26.54
CA ALA A 969 8.77 -33.80 25.10
C ALA A 969 7.70 -34.73 24.53
N CYS A 970 6.54 -34.18 24.18
CA CYS A 970 5.35 -34.93 23.80
C CYS A 970 4.98 -34.65 22.36
N HIS A 971 4.58 -35.68 21.63
CA HIS A 971 3.98 -35.55 20.30
C HIS A 971 2.71 -36.39 20.23
N PHE A 972 1.79 -35.99 19.36
CA PHE A 972 0.51 -36.64 19.16
C PHE A 972 0.62 -37.69 18.05
N VAL A 973 0.06 -38.87 18.30
CA VAL A 973 -0.03 -39.95 17.33
C VAL A 973 -1.51 -40.29 17.11
N GLU A 974 -1.95 -40.22 15.86
CA GLU A 974 -3.33 -40.49 15.46
C GLU A 974 -3.73 -41.92 15.88
N GLY A 975 -4.72 -42.02 16.78
CA GLY A 975 -5.20 -43.29 17.35
C GLY A 975 -4.59 -43.70 18.70
N HIS A 976 -3.45 -43.13 19.10
CA HIS A 976 -2.75 -43.44 20.37
C HIS A 976 -2.71 -42.27 21.37
N GLY A 977 -3.04 -41.05 20.93
CA GLY A 977 -3.05 -39.86 21.78
C GLY A 977 -1.67 -39.23 21.93
N TRP A 978 -1.46 -38.46 23.00
CA TRP A 978 -0.17 -37.82 23.27
C TRP A 978 0.84 -38.80 23.88
N GLU A 979 1.98 -38.98 23.22
CA GLU A 979 3.06 -39.87 23.66
C GLU A 979 4.30 -39.10 24.12
N LEU A 980 4.91 -39.56 25.21
CA LEU A 980 6.16 -39.03 25.74
C LEU A 980 7.36 -39.66 25.02
N LEU A 981 8.26 -38.83 24.49
CA LEU A 981 9.47 -39.26 23.77
C LEU A 981 10.37 -40.18 24.60
N ASP A 982 10.61 -39.82 25.87
CA ASP A 982 11.63 -40.47 26.69
C ASP A 982 11.16 -41.82 27.27
N ASN A 983 9.87 -41.98 27.55
CA ASN A 983 9.29 -43.21 28.06
C ASN A 983 7.78 -43.33 27.77
N LEU A 984 7.42 -44.19 26.83
CA LEU A 984 6.04 -44.46 26.41
C LEU A 984 5.12 -44.90 27.56
N ALA A 985 5.66 -45.55 28.60
CA ALA A 985 4.87 -45.99 29.77
C ALA A 985 4.48 -44.83 30.71
N GLN A 986 5.06 -43.63 30.53
CA GLN A 986 4.78 -42.41 31.31
C GLN A 986 4.08 -41.33 30.46
N SER A 987 3.40 -41.74 29.38
CA SER A 987 2.67 -40.81 28.49
C SER A 987 1.53 -40.06 29.18
N ASN A 988 1.09 -40.50 30.36
CA ASN A 988 0.17 -39.74 31.23
C ASN A 988 0.72 -38.38 31.69
N LEU A 989 2.04 -38.13 31.58
CA LEU A 989 2.63 -36.82 31.80
C LEU A 989 2.31 -35.82 30.66
N CYS A 990 1.90 -36.33 29.50
CA CYS A 990 1.52 -35.56 28.32
C CYS A 990 0.02 -35.25 28.26
N ASP A 991 -0.82 -35.80 29.14
CA ASP A 991 -2.26 -35.51 29.19
C ASP A 991 -2.56 -34.00 29.39
N CYS A 992 -1.61 -33.27 29.99
CA CYS A 992 -1.74 -31.81 30.13
C CYS A 992 -1.55 -31.04 28.81
N CYS A 993 -1.14 -31.69 27.71
CA CYS A 993 -0.99 -31.05 26.40
C CYS A 993 -2.34 -30.68 25.76
N GLU A 994 -3.43 -31.33 26.16
CA GLU A 994 -4.80 -30.95 25.78
C GLU A 994 -5.39 -29.85 26.69
N SER A 995 -4.70 -29.51 27.77
CA SER A 995 -5.10 -28.49 28.75
C SER A 995 -3.91 -27.56 29.07
N LYS A 996 -3.83 -26.95 30.26
CA LYS A 996 -2.71 -26.08 30.64
C LYS A 996 -1.75 -26.82 31.56
N CYS A 997 -0.52 -27.07 31.10
CA CYS A 997 0.51 -27.67 31.93
C CYS A 997 0.94 -26.74 33.07
N LYS A 998 1.27 -27.33 34.24
CA LYS A 998 1.62 -26.58 35.46
C LYS A 998 2.85 -25.67 35.24
N SER A 999 2.84 -24.48 35.83
CA SER A 999 4.01 -23.60 35.83
C SER A 999 5.12 -24.16 36.72
N ARG A 1000 6.37 -24.08 36.24
CA ARG A 1000 7.54 -24.56 37.00
C ARG A 1000 7.83 -23.60 38.16
N ARG A 1001 7.88 -24.10 39.39
CA ARG A 1001 8.33 -23.30 40.56
C ARG A 1001 9.83 -23.00 40.42
N GLN A 1002 10.21 -21.72 40.33
CA GLN A 1002 11.63 -21.32 40.40
C GLN A 1002 12.19 -21.71 41.78
N ARG A 1003 13.22 -22.57 41.80
CA ARG A 1003 14.07 -22.77 42.99
C ARG A 1003 15.04 -21.58 43.08
N SER A 1004 15.30 -21.11 44.30
CA SER A 1004 16.25 -20.04 44.56
C SER A 1004 17.65 -20.37 44.02
N VAL A 1005 18.36 -19.32 43.61
CA VAL A 1005 19.66 -19.31 42.91
C VAL A 1005 20.80 -19.78 43.82
N ALA A 1006 20.78 -21.05 44.23
CA ALA A 1006 21.86 -21.66 45.02
C ALA A 1006 22.33 -23.04 44.52
N SER A 1007 21.77 -23.55 43.41
CA SER A 1007 22.26 -24.77 42.74
C SER A 1007 22.26 -24.54 41.22
N GLY A 1008 23.45 -24.35 40.65
CA GLY A 1008 23.67 -23.84 39.29
C GLY A 1008 22.91 -24.58 38.20
N ILE A 1009 21.81 -23.98 37.74
CA ILE A 1009 21.12 -24.35 36.50
C ILE A 1009 21.01 -23.09 35.66
N TYR A 1010 21.68 -23.10 34.52
CA TYR A 1010 21.78 -21.96 33.61
C TYR A 1010 20.62 -22.00 32.60
N GLU A 1011 19.77 -20.96 32.58
CA GLU A 1011 18.61 -20.81 31.67
C GLU A 1011 18.91 -19.79 30.57
N ASN A 1012 18.81 -20.20 29.30
CA ASN A 1012 19.14 -19.32 28.17
C ASN A 1012 18.00 -18.32 27.94
N ARG A 1013 18.19 -17.05 28.30
CA ARG A 1013 17.16 -16.01 28.17
C ARG A 1013 17.20 -15.40 26.76
N ILE A 1014 16.43 -15.99 25.85
CA ILE A 1014 15.81 -15.21 24.78
C ILE A 1014 14.76 -14.32 25.46
N SER A 1015 14.77 -13.01 25.21
CA SER A 1015 13.76 -12.09 25.75
C SER A 1015 12.46 -12.26 24.97
N TRP A 1016 11.68 -13.28 25.34
CA TRP A 1016 10.28 -13.38 24.93
C TRP A 1016 9.53 -12.15 25.44
N PRO A 1017 8.57 -11.58 24.69
CA PRO A 1017 7.71 -10.51 25.19
C PRO A 1017 7.13 -10.94 26.54
N LYS A 1018 7.37 -10.15 27.59
CA LYS A 1018 6.71 -10.38 28.89
C LYS A 1018 5.20 -10.31 28.61
N ASP A 1019 4.48 -11.38 28.94
CA ASP A 1019 3.05 -11.65 28.68
C ASP A 1019 2.71 -12.66 27.55
N TRP A 1020 3.71 -13.32 26.95
CA TRP A 1020 3.42 -14.41 26.00
C TRP A 1020 3.14 -15.76 26.68
N TYR A 1021 1.96 -16.33 26.42
CA TYR A 1021 1.65 -17.75 26.65
C TYR A 1021 1.30 -18.35 25.29
N ALA A 1022 1.86 -19.51 24.99
CA ALA A 1022 1.52 -20.23 23.78
C ALA A 1022 0.05 -20.68 23.82
N THR A 1023 -0.76 -20.13 22.91
CA THR A 1023 -2.16 -20.49 22.72
C THR A 1023 -2.22 -21.90 22.14
N ILE A 1024 -2.64 -22.88 22.94
CA ILE A 1024 -3.16 -24.14 22.41
C ILE A 1024 -4.50 -23.81 21.77
N TYR A 1025 -4.63 -24.16 20.48
CA TYR A 1025 -5.89 -24.26 19.74
C TYR A 1025 -6.79 -23.03 19.87
N ASP A 1026 -6.71 -22.07 18.94
CA ASP A 1026 -7.44 -20.80 18.97
C ASP A 1026 -8.89 -20.96 19.47
N PRO A 1027 -9.16 -20.63 20.75
CA PRO A 1027 -10.49 -20.60 21.27
C PRO A 1027 -10.81 -19.12 21.48
N VAL A 1028 -11.64 -18.55 20.61
CA VAL A 1028 -12.12 -17.16 20.59
C VAL A 1028 -11.99 -16.36 21.91
N PHE A 1029 -10.78 -15.97 22.29
CA PHE A 1029 -10.46 -15.25 23.52
C PHE A 1029 -9.25 -14.36 23.27
N LYS A 1030 -9.37 -13.08 23.63
CA LYS A 1030 -8.23 -12.15 23.61
C LYS A 1030 -7.86 -11.76 25.03
N THR A 1031 -6.59 -11.97 25.37
CA THR A 1031 -5.97 -11.56 26.64
C THR A 1031 -5.27 -10.22 26.46
N TYR A 1032 -5.52 -9.29 27.37
CA TYR A 1032 -4.95 -7.96 27.40
C TYR A 1032 -4.28 -7.73 28.74
N SER A 1033 -2.97 -7.45 28.76
CA SER A 1033 -2.24 -7.09 29.97
C SER A 1033 -2.17 -5.58 30.13
N LEU A 1034 -2.49 -5.07 31.32
CA LEU A 1034 -2.31 -3.67 31.68
C LEU A 1034 -1.86 -3.57 33.15
N GLY A 1035 -0.56 -3.42 33.38
CA GLY A 1035 0.05 -3.53 34.72
C GLY A 1035 -0.02 -4.97 35.26
N ASP A 1036 -0.26 -5.15 36.57
CA ASP A 1036 -0.37 -6.46 37.24
C ASP A 1036 -1.74 -7.15 37.05
N LEU A 1037 -2.60 -6.62 36.15
CA LEU A 1037 -3.95 -7.14 35.87
C LEU A 1037 -4.03 -7.65 34.42
N GLN A 1038 -4.48 -8.89 34.26
CA GLN A 1038 -4.73 -9.52 32.95
C GLN A 1038 -6.25 -9.61 32.70
N PHE A 1039 -6.73 -8.90 31.67
CA PHE A 1039 -8.13 -8.93 31.23
C PHE A 1039 -8.31 -9.93 30.10
N ASN A 1040 -9.26 -10.85 30.24
CA ASN A 1040 -9.65 -11.82 29.21
C ASN A 1040 -11.09 -11.55 28.79
N ILE A 1041 -11.38 -11.62 27.50
CA ILE A 1041 -12.76 -11.60 26.98
C ILE A 1041 -12.88 -12.53 25.77
N GLY A 1042 -13.97 -13.27 25.65
CA GLY A 1042 -14.18 -14.21 24.55
C GLY A 1042 -15.56 -14.83 24.43
N LEU A 1043 -15.76 -15.58 23.35
CA LEU A 1043 -17.00 -16.32 23.06
C LEU A 1043 -16.97 -17.68 23.76
N MET A 1044 -18.07 -18.02 24.43
CA MET A 1044 -18.23 -19.25 25.20
C MET A 1044 -19.21 -20.20 24.52
N ASN A 1045 -19.15 -21.47 24.92
CA ASN A 1045 -20.26 -22.40 24.69
C ASN A 1045 -21.49 -22.02 25.56
N ASP A 1046 -22.65 -22.59 25.23
CA ASP A 1046 -23.94 -22.23 25.86
C ASP A 1046 -23.95 -22.42 27.40
N ASP A 1047 -23.13 -23.35 27.91
CA ASP A 1047 -23.01 -23.65 29.35
C ASP A 1047 -21.90 -22.86 30.07
N PHE A 1048 -21.17 -21.97 29.37
CA PHE A 1048 -20.01 -21.22 29.88
C PHE A 1048 -18.88 -22.11 30.47
N SER A 1049 -18.82 -23.39 30.10
CA SER A 1049 -17.82 -24.35 30.58
C SER A 1049 -16.50 -24.27 29.81
N GLY A 1050 -16.53 -23.69 28.60
CA GLY A 1050 -15.38 -23.55 27.73
C GLY A 1050 -15.63 -22.58 26.57
N PRO A 1051 -14.63 -22.38 25.70
CA PRO A 1051 -14.76 -21.52 24.51
C PRO A 1051 -15.82 -22.04 23.53
N ALA A 1052 -16.38 -21.13 22.73
CA ALA A 1052 -17.33 -21.47 21.68
C ALA A 1052 -16.71 -22.41 20.64
N GLU A 1053 -17.41 -23.51 20.32
CA GLU A 1053 -16.98 -24.48 19.30
C GLU A 1053 -17.14 -23.95 17.86
N SER A 1054 -17.90 -22.87 17.67
CA SER A 1054 -18.09 -22.23 16.38
C SER A 1054 -18.19 -20.71 16.50
N THR A 1055 -17.79 -20.01 15.43
CA THR A 1055 -17.89 -18.56 15.25
C THR A 1055 -19.04 -18.16 14.33
N ARG A 1056 -19.99 -19.07 14.08
CA ARG A 1056 -21.14 -18.85 13.18
C ARG A 1056 -22.43 -19.00 13.98
N PHE A 1057 -23.19 -17.92 14.07
CA PHE A 1057 -24.41 -17.88 14.87
C PHE A 1057 -25.62 -17.58 13.98
N PRO A 1058 -26.63 -18.47 13.92
CA PRO A 1058 -27.84 -18.21 13.15
C PRO A 1058 -28.66 -17.09 13.82
N LEU A 1059 -29.33 -16.27 13.01
CA LEU A 1059 -30.17 -15.17 13.50
C LEU A 1059 -31.24 -15.70 14.48
N GLY A 1060 -31.31 -15.09 15.67
CA GLY A 1060 -32.17 -15.51 16.79
C GLY A 1060 -31.51 -16.41 17.85
N SER A 1061 -30.31 -16.94 17.60
CA SER A 1061 -29.50 -17.68 18.59
C SER A 1061 -28.83 -16.76 19.62
N ILE A 1062 -28.40 -17.34 20.75
CA ILE A 1062 -27.67 -16.65 21.81
C ILE A 1062 -26.16 -16.79 21.54
N ILE A 1063 -25.43 -15.70 21.73
CA ILE A 1063 -23.97 -15.61 21.74
C ILE A 1063 -23.53 -15.50 23.20
N PRO A 1064 -22.97 -16.55 23.79
CA PRO A 1064 -22.43 -16.52 25.14
C PRO A 1064 -21.08 -15.77 25.16
N ILE A 1065 -20.95 -14.71 25.95
CA ILE A 1065 -19.73 -13.89 26.08
C ILE A 1065 -19.29 -13.86 27.54
N MET A 1066 -18.02 -14.10 27.80
CA MET A 1066 -17.46 -14.02 29.15
C MET A 1066 -16.24 -13.11 29.16
N ALA A 1067 -16.17 -12.25 30.18
CA ALA A 1067 -14.98 -11.46 30.49
C ALA A 1067 -14.51 -11.72 31.93
N SER A 1068 -13.20 -11.77 32.14
CA SER A 1068 -12.59 -12.01 33.46
C SER A 1068 -11.31 -11.19 33.64
N VAL A 1069 -10.99 -10.82 34.87
CA VAL A 1069 -9.70 -10.20 35.22
C VAL A 1069 -8.94 -11.07 36.21
N VAL A 1070 -7.71 -11.45 35.86
CA VAL A 1070 -6.78 -12.20 36.71
C VAL A 1070 -5.81 -11.22 37.35
N GLN A 1071 -5.59 -11.37 38.66
CA GLN A 1071 -4.85 -10.44 39.51
C GLN A 1071 -3.80 -11.27 40.27
N GLU A 1072 -2.51 -10.95 40.18
CA GLU A 1072 -1.47 -11.73 40.87
C GLU A 1072 -1.23 -11.27 42.31
N THR A 1073 -1.34 -9.97 42.61
CA THR A 1073 -0.97 -9.37 43.91
C THR A 1073 -1.97 -8.35 44.46
N HIS A 1074 -3.11 -8.14 43.78
CA HIS A 1074 -4.09 -7.09 44.09
C HIS A 1074 -5.31 -7.60 44.89
N GLN A 1075 -5.94 -6.73 45.69
CA GLN A 1075 -7.23 -7.01 46.37
C GLN A 1075 -8.36 -7.25 45.35
N PRO A 1076 -9.34 -8.16 45.62
CA PRO A 1076 -10.28 -8.67 44.62
C PRO A 1076 -11.13 -7.57 43.98
N LEU A 1077 -10.80 -7.20 42.75
CA LEU A 1077 -11.55 -6.23 41.94
C LEU A 1077 -12.86 -6.79 41.34
N LEU A 1078 -13.85 -5.91 41.20
CA LEU A 1078 -15.10 -6.09 40.45
C LEU A 1078 -14.90 -5.70 38.98
N LEU A 1079 -15.26 -6.59 38.05
CA LEU A 1079 -15.17 -6.35 36.61
C LEU A 1079 -16.51 -5.88 36.03
N LEU A 1080 -16.52 -4.80 35.25
CA LEU A 1080 -17.71 -4.24 34.61
C LEU A 1080 -17.47 -4.02 33.10
N LEU A 1081 -18.51 -4.21 32.30
CA LEU A 1081 -18.54 -3.81 30.89
C LEU A 1081 -19.12 -2.39 30.80
N ASP A 1082 -18.26 -1.40 30.55
CA ASP A 1082 -18.63 0.02 30.54
C ASP A 1082 -19.44 0.38 29.28
N GLU A 1083 -18.88 0.04 28.12
CA GLU A 1083 -19.41 0.33 26.78
C GLU A 1083 -19.00 -0.81 25.82
N CYS A 1084 -19.93 -1.32 25.01
CA CYS A 1084 -19.66 -2.32 23.97
C CYS A 1084 -20.38 -1.98 22.66
N VAL A 1085 -19.68 -2.06 21.54
CA VAL A 1085 -20.21 -1.80 20.19
C VAL A 1085 -19.77 -2.89 19.21
N ALA A 1086 -20.66 -3.34 18.34
CA ALA A 1086 -20.30 -4.24 17.23
C ALA A 1086 -19.93 -3.43 15.98
N ALA A 1087 -18.93 -3.89 15.22
CA ALA A 1087 -18.44 -3.28 13.98
C ALA A 1087 -17.95 -4.38 13.02
N THR A 1088 -17.79 -4.06 11.73
CA THR A 1088 -17.27 -5.00 10.71
C THR A 1088 -15.75 -5.00 10.59
N THR A 1089 -15.05 -4.24 11.45
CA THR A 1089 -13.60 -4.11 11.45
C THR A 1089 -13.00 -4.38 12.84
N PRO A 1090 -11.78 -4.96 12.92
CA PRO A 1090 -11.09 -5.23 14.17
C PRO A 1090 -10.53 -3.98 14.85
N GLU A 1091 -10.46 -2.85 14.15
CA GLU A 1091 -10.13 -1.53 14.69
C GLU A 1091 -11.24 -0.53 14.39
N LEU A 1092 -11.58 0.32 15.38
CA LEU A 1092 -12.60 1.36 15.22
C LEU A 1092 -11.98 2.64 14.68
N TYR A 1093 -12.19 2.90 13.39
CA TYR A 1093 -11.95 4.22 12.79
C TYR A 1093 -13.17 5.14 12.98
N PRO A 1094 -13.01 6.48 12.94
CA PRO A 1094 -14.11 7.43 13.08
C PRO A 1094 -15.29 7.24 12.11
N GLU A 1095 -15.11 6.49 11.02
CA GLU A 1095 -16.12 6.25 9.97
C GLU A 1095 -16.73 4.83 9.99
N SER A 1096 -16.37 4.01 10.99
CA SER A 1096 -16.82 2.62 11.10
C SER A 1096 -18.32 2.57 11.45
N THR A 1097 -19.08 1.70 10.78
CA THR A 1097 -20.47 1.41 11.14
C THR A 1097 -20.50 0.65 12.46
N MET A 1098 -21.11 1.23 13.49
CA MET A 1098 -21.14 0.69 14.84
C MET A 1098 -22.57 0.41 15.30
N TYR A 1099 -22.80 -0.75 15.89
CA TYR A 1099 -24.06 -1.15 16.52
C TYR A 1099 -23.88 -1.19 18.05
N PRO A 1100 -24.53 -0.32 18.83
CA PRO A 1100 -24.30 -0.24 20.28
C PRO A 1100 -25.00 -1.38 21.03
N ILE A 1101 -24.23 -2.18 21.77
CA ILE A 1101 -24.74 -3.31 22.58
C ILE A 1101 -24.89 -2.88 24.05
N ILE A 1102 -23.83 -2.31 24.62
CA ILE A 1102 -23.80 -1.77 25.99
C ILE A 1102 -23.41 -0.29 25.91
N SER A 1103 -24.18 0.57 26.55
CA SER A 1103 -23.88 2.01 26.63
C SER A 1103 -24.29 2.59 27.99
N ASN A 1104 -24.17 3.91 28.18
CA ASN A 1104 -24.58 4.59 29.43
C ASN A 1104 -23.95 4.03 30.72
N LYS A 1105 -22.69 3.59 30.64
CA LYS A 1105 -21.90 3.06 31.78
C LYS A 1105 -22.54 1.78 32.35
N GLY A 1106 -22.61 0.76 31.50
CA GLY A 1106 -23.07 -0.59 31.82
C GLY A 1106 -24.57 -0.87 31.68
N CYS A 1107 -25.32 -0.10 30.89
CA CYS A 1107 -26.70 -0.44 30.51
C CYS A 1107 -26.71 -1.28 29.22
N LEU A 1108 -27.23 -2.50 29.28
CA LEU A 1108 -27.38 -3.40 28.13
C LEU A 1108 -28.58 -2.99 27.28
N LEU A 1109 -28.36 -2.18 26.23
CA LEU A 1109 -29.45 -1.67 25.39
C LEU A 1109 -30.17 -2.79 24.64
N GLU A 1110 -29.43 -3.81 24.21
CA GLU A 1110 -29.97 -4.93 23.44
C GLU A 1110 -31.02 -5.74 24.22
N SER A 1111 -31.00 -5.70 25.55
CA SER A 1111 -32.01 -6.37 26.41
C SER A 1111 -33.42 -5.77 26.32
N VAL A 1112 -33.58 -4.59 25.73
CA VAL A 1112 -34.90 -3.97 25.51
C VAL A 1112 -35.59 -4.55 24.27
N SER A 1113 -34.81 -4.89 23.24
CA SER A 1113 -35.29 -5.41 21.95
C SER A 1113 -35.16 -6.93 21.81
N SER A 1114 -34.45 -7.59 22.70
CA SER A 1114 -34.12 -9.02 22.60
C SER A 1114 -34.04 -9.70 23.98
N ARG A 1115 -33.88 -11.03 24.00
CA ARG A 1115 -33.69 -11.82 25.22
C ARG A 1115 -32.25 -11.77 25.76
N SER A 1116 -31.50 -10.71 25.45
CA SER A 1116 -30.13 -10.53 25.93
C SER A 1116 -30.12 -10.18 27.42
N LYS A 1117 -29.25 -10.80 28.21
CA LYS A 1117 -29.16 -10.56 29.66
C LYS A 1117 -27.77 -10.81 30.21
N PHE A 1118 -27.47 -10.22 31.36
CA PHE A 1118 -26.29 -10.60 32.14
C PHE A 1118 -26.61 -11.81 33.01
N GLU A 1119 -25.71 -12.80 33.05
CA GLU A 1119 -25.88 -13.97 33.91
C GLU A 1119 -25.27 -13.72 35.31
N PRO A 1120 -25.82 -14.35 36.38
CA PRO A 1120 -25.32 -14.19 37.74
C PRO A 1120 -23.82 -14.47 37.86
N ARG A 1121 -23.09 -13.56 38.52
CA ARG A 1121 -21.64 -13.68 38.69
C ARG A 1121 -21.29 -14.85 39.61
N GLN A 1122 -20.31 -15.66 39.19
CA GLN A 1122 -19.68 -16.67 40.05
C GLN A 1122 -18.50 -16.11 40.86
N LYS A 1123 -17.82 -15.09 40.32
CA LYS A 1123 -16.71 -14.36 40.95
C LYS A 1123 -16.86 -12.86 40.66
N SER A 1124 -16.48 -11.98 41.59
CA SER A 1124 -16.54 -10.53 41.37
C SER A 1124 -15.66 -10.08 40.20
N SER A 1125 -14.56 -10.80 39.94
CA SER A 1125 -13.64 -10.53 38.84
C SER A 1125 -14.11 -11.03 37.46
N GLU A 1126 -15.34 -11.53 37.36
CA GLU A 1126 -15.90 -12.15 36.14
C GLU A 1126 -17.30 -11.60 35.83
N ILE A 1127 -17.59 -11.40 34.55
CA ILE A 1127 -18.94 -11.04 34.06
C ILE A 1127 -19.30 -11.91 32.86
N ARG A 1128 -20.54 -12.39 32.84
CA ARG A 1128 -21.10 -13.25 31.79
C ARG A 1128 -22.28 -12.54 31.14
N LEU A 1129 -22.30 -12.53 29.81
CA LEU A 1129 -23.30 -11.87 28.98
C LEU A 1129 -23.84 -12.88 27.98
N SER A 1130 -25.15 -13.12 28.01
CA SER A 1130 -25.86 -13.90 27.00
C SER A 1130 -26.48 -12.90 26.01
N LEU A 1131 -25.87 -12.75 24.84
CA LEU A 1131 -26.26 -11.75 23.83
C LEU A 1131 -27.03 -12.41 22.67
N GLN A 1132 -28.29 -12.06 22.45
CA GLN A 1132 -29.02 -12.56 21.28
C GLN A 1132 -28.47 -11.94 19.99
N THR A 1133 -28.29 -12.78 18.96
CA THR A 1133 -27.90 -12.34 17.61
C THR A 1133 -28.87 -11.28 17.06
N PHE A 1134 -28.30 -10.25 16.43
CA PHE A 1134 -29.00 -9.04 15.98
C PHE A 1134 -28.80 -8.84 14.47
N THR A 1135 -29.68 -8.07 13.82
CA THR A 1135 -29.68 -7.85 12.37
C THR A 1135 -28.66 -6.78 11.95
N PHE A 1136 -27.37 -7.05 12.15
CA PHE A 1136 -26.26 -6.17 11.77
C PHE A 1136 -25.21 -6.97 11.00
N ALA A 1137 -24.78 -6.45 9.84
CA ALA A 1137 -23.73 -7.04 9.00
C ALA A 1137 -23.90 -8.56 8.77
N MET A 1138 -25.13 -8.96 8.38
CA MET A 1138 -25.45 -10.37 8.12
C MET A 1138 -24.60 -10.94 6.98
N GLY A 1139 -24.01 -12.12 7.20
CA GLY A 1139 -23.11 -12.76 6.25
C GLY A 1139 -21.68 -12.16 6.18
N GLU A 1140 -21.39 -11.10 6.94
CA GLU A 1140 -20.07 -10.49 7.04
C GLU A 1140 -19.40 -10.84 8.39
N GLU A 1141 -18.09 -10.58 8.51
CA GLU A 1141 -17.36 -10.73 9.77
C GLU A 1141 -17.67 -9.57 10.73
N VAL A 1142 -18.12 -9.90 11.94
CA VAL A 1142 -18.48 -8.96 13.00
C VAL A 1142 -17.50 -9.05 14.16
N PHE A 1143 -17.13 -7.89 14.70
CA PHE A 1143 -16.27 -7.70 15.86
C PHE A 1143 -16.99 -6.89 16.95
N ILE A 1144 -16.97 -7.33 18.20
CA ILE A 1144 -17.51 -6.60 19.35
C ILE A 1144 -16.36 -5.93 20.12
N HIS A 1145 -16.36 -4.60 20.10
CA HIS A 1145 -15.43 -3.75 20.82
C HIS A 1145 -16.01 -3.37 22.17
N CYS A 1146 -15.41 -3.86 23.25
CA CYS A 1146 -15.84 -3.63 24.62
C CYS A 1146 -14.80 -2.86 25.43
N LYS A 1147 -15.27 -2.02 26.35
CA LYS A 1147 -14.47 -1.31 27.34
C LYS A 1147 -14.70 -1.93 28.70
N LEU A 1148 -13.70 -2.65 29.19
CA LEU A 1148 -13.67 -3.31 30.49
C LEU A 1148 -13.19 -2.34 31.58
N LEU A 1149 -13.82 -2.39 32.75
CA LEU A 1149 -13.47 -1.59 33.91
C LEU A 1149 -13.27 -2.53 35.12
N ALA A 1150 -12.07 -2.54 35.70
CA ALA A 1150 -11.81 -3.21 36.98
C ALA A 1150 -11.75 -2.18 38.11
N TRP A 1151 -12.57 -2.36 39.15
CA TRP A 1151 -12.68 -1.42 40.27
C TRP A 1151 -12.86 -2.15 41.61
N ASP A 1152 -12.58 -1.48 42.74
CA ASP A 1152 -12.86 -2.00 44.08
C ASP A 1152 -14.37 -2.32 44.25
N PRO A 1153 -14.77 -3.49 44.79
CA PRO A 1153 -16.18 -3.84 45.00
C PRO A 1153 -16.98 -2.87 45.89
N ASN A 1154 -16.30 -2.02 46.67
CA ASN A 1154 -16.96 -1.09 47.57
C ASN A 1154 -17.47 0.18 46.85
N GLY A 1155 -18.79 0.40 46.91
CA GLY A 1155 -19.45 1.63 46.45
C GLY A 1155 -19.90 1.61 44.99
N LEU A 1156 -20.91 0.80 44.70
CA LEU A 1156 -21.70 0.86 43.45
C LEU A 1156 -22.47 2.18 43.39
N ASP A 1157 -22.41 2.84 42.24
CA ASP A 1157 -23.12 4.09 41.97
C ASP A 1157 -23.65 4.08 40.53
N SER A 1158 -24.40 5.13 40.13
CA SER A 1158 -24.94 5.25 38.77
C SER A 1158 -23.88 5.21 37.64
N THR A 1159 -22.59 5.27 37.96
CA THR A 1159 -21.45 5.20 37.03
C THR A 1159 -20.72 3.85 37.04
N LYS A 1160 -21.10 2.93 37.96
CA LYS A 1160 -20.50 1.60 38.15
C LYS A 1160 -21.62 0.59 38.36
N LYS A 1161 -22.19 0.12 37.26
CA LYS A 1161 -23.35 -0.79 37.26
C LYS A 1161 -23.31 -1.72 36.06
N ALA A 1162 -23.99 -2.85 36.15
CA ALA A 1162 -24.28 -3.74 35.03
C ALA A 1162 -25.78 -4.02 35.06
N CYS A 1163 -26.53 -3.34 34.19
CA CYS A 1163 -27.99 -3.35 34.17
C CYS A 1163 -28.49 -4.02 32.90
N HIS A 1164 -29.51 -4.86 33.04
CA HIS A 1164 -30.27 -5.40 31.91
C HIS A 1164 -31.76 -5.20 32.14
N PHE A 1165 -32.53 -5.15 31.06
CA PHE A 1165 -33.96 -4.93 31.08
C PHE A 1165 -34.69 -6.27 31.09
N VAL A 1166 -35.68 -6.40 31.97
CA VAL A 1166 -36.55 -7.58 32.05
C VAL A 1166 -37.99 -7.14 31.79
N GLU A 1167 -38.62 -7.73 30.77
CA GLU A 1167 -39.99 -7.43 30.37
C GLU A 1167 -40.96 -7.67 31.55
N GLY A 1168 -41.64 -6.61 32.00
CA GLY A 1168 -42.54 -6.63 33.16
C GLY A 1168 -41.95 -6.21 34.50
N HIS A 1169 -40.61 -6.23 34.66
CA HIS A 1169 -39.91 -5.87 35.92
C HIS A 1169 -39.06 -4.59 35.82
N GLY A 1170 -38.77 -4.11 34.61
CA GLY A 1170 -37.98 -2.91 34.38
C GLY A 1170 -36.48 -3.18 34.32
N TRP A 1171 -35.65 -2.17 34.57
CA TRP A 1171 -34.19 -2.31 34.58
C TRP A 1171 -33.70 -2.90 35.91
N GLU A 1172 -33.00 -4.03 35.85
CA GLU A 1172 -32.47 -4.73 37.02
C GLU A 1172 -30.94 -4.67 37.08
N LEU A 1173 -30.40 -4.48 38.29
CA LEU A 1173 -28.97 -4.51 38.55
C LEU A 1173 -28.49 -5.94 38.80
N LEU A 1174 -27.46 -6.37 38.08
CA LEU A 1174 -26.89 -7.72 38.18
C LEU A 1174 -26.40 -8.07 39.60
N ASP A 1175 -25.69 -7.15 40.25
CA ASP A 1175 -24.97 -7.43 41.50
C ASP A 1175 -25.89 -7.46 42.73
N ASN A 1176 -26.96 -6.66 42.74
CA ASN A 1176 -27.94 -6.63 43.84
C ASN A 1176 -29.29 -6.08 43.38
N LEU A 1177 -30.29 -6.95 43.28
CA LEU A 1177 -31.66 -6.63 42.87
C LEU A 1177 -32.33 -5.55 43.74
N ALA A 1178 -31.96 -5.44 45.03
CA ALA A 1178 -32.51 -4.43 45.95
C ALA A 1178 -32.00 -3.00 45.66
N GLN A 1179 -30.95 -2.85 44.84
CA GLN A 1179 -30.36 -1.56 44.43
C GLN A 1179 -30.61 -1.25 42.94
N SER A 1180 -31.66 -1.84 42.36
CA SER A 1180 -32.02 -1.62 40.94
C SER A 1180 -32.40 -0.16 40.61
N ASN A 1181 -32.68 0.66 41.62
CA ASN A 1181 -32.84 2.13 41.47
C ASN A 1181 -31.58 2.83 40.90
N LEU A 1182 -30.41 2.20 40.94
CA LEU A 1182 -29.19 2.69 40.27
C LEU A 1182 -29.27 2.56 38.74
N CYS A 1183 -30.15 1.69 38.23
CA CYS A 1183 -30.37 1.44 36.81
C CYS A 1183 -31.46 2.33 36.19
N ASP A 1184 -32.23 3.08 36.99
CA ASP A 1184 -33.28 4.01 36.50
C ASP A 1184 -32.74 5.05 35.50
N CYS A 1185 -31.44 5.37 35.55
CA CYS A 1185 -30.82 6.29 34.59
C CYS A 1185 -30.61 5.68 33.19
N CYS A 1186 -30.80 4.36 33.00
CA CYS A 1186 -30.65 3.68 31.71
C CYS A 1186 -31.74 4.09 30.70
N GLU A 1187 -32.91 4.55 31.15
CA GLU A 1187 -33.97 5.11 30.29
C GLU A 1187 -33.72 6.56 29.88
N SER A 1188 -32.75 7.23 30.50
CA SER A 1188 -32.40 8.62 30.20
C SER A 1188 -30.89 8.77 29.92
N LYS A 1189 -30.14 9.48 30.76
CA LYS A 1189 -28.69 9.64 30.60
C LYS A 1189 -28.01 9.60 31.95
N CYS A 1190 -27.17 8.58 32.16
CA CYS A 1190 -26.41 8.43 33.40
C CYS A 1190 -25.33 9.53 33.53
N LYS A 1191 -25.05 9.96 34.77
CA LYS A 1191 -24.15 11.09 35.07
C LYS A 1191 -22.70 10.79 34.63
N SER A 1192 -22.01 11.79 34.08
CA SER A 1192 -20.59 11.69 33.71
C SER A 1192 -19.67 11.80 34.93
N ARG A 1193 -18.59 11.00 34.97
CA ARG A 1193 -17.58 11.01 36.05
C ARG A 1193 -16.90 12.39 36.13
N ARG A 1194 -16.91 13.04 37.30
CA ARG A 1194 -16.20 14.32 37.53
C ARG A 1194 -14.69 14.04 37.65
N GLN A 1195 -13.90 14.57 36.73
CA GLN A 1195 -12.44 14.57 36.83
C GLN A 1195 -12.03 15.75 37.72
N ARG A 1196 -11.59 15.49 38.96
CA ARG A 1196 -11.01 16.52 39.84
C ARG A 1196 -9.66 16.02 40.40
N SER A 1197 -8.69 16.92 40.28
CA SER A 1197 -7.40 17.08 40.99
C SER A 1197 -6.40 15.92 41.01
N VAL A 1198 -5.21 16.24 40.51
CA VAL A 1198 -3.90 15.69 40.87
C VAL A 1198 -3.82 15.53 42.40
N ALA A 1199 -3.29 14.38 42.84
CA ALA A 1199 -3.13 13.91 44.23
C ALA A 1199 -4.33 13.15 44.86
N SER A 1200 -4.57 11.91 44.40
CA SER A 1200 -4.92 10.77 45.27
C SER A 1200 -4.86 9.46 44.47
N GLU A 1201 -3.88 8.61 44.78
CA GLU A 1201 -3.73 7.25 44.27
C GLU A 1201 -4.88 6.35 44.77
N LYS A 1202 -5.95 6.20 43.99
CA LYS A 1202 -6.83 5.01 43.95
C LYS A 1202 -7.46 4.89 42.56
N HIS A 1203 -6.68 4.44 41.58
CA HIS A 1203 -7.13 4.28 40.20
C HIS A 1203 -7.64 2.85 39.98
N GLY A 1204 -8.94 2.68 39.75
CA GLY A 1204 -9.39 1.49 39.03
C GLY A 1204 -9.13 1.65 37.54
N MET A 1205 -8.88 0.50 36.90
CA MET A 1205 -8.25 0.41 35.59
C MET A 1205 -9.28 0.17 34.49
N VAL A 1206 -9.02 0.74 33.32
CA VAL A 1206 -9.88 0.65 32.14
C VAL A 1206 -9.09 0.03 31.00
N GLN A 1207 -9.66 -1.00 30.37
CA GLN A 1207 -9.06 -1.67 29.21
C GLN A 1207 -10.05 -1.70 28.04
N LYS A 1208 -9.57 -1.48 26.81
CA LYS A 1208 -10.35 -1.72 25.59
C LYS A 1208 -10.01 -3.10 25.03
N SER A 1209 -11.02 -3.85 24.63
CA SER A 1209 -10.90 -5.23 24.19
C SER A 1209 -11.83 -5.49 23.01
N VAL A 1210 -11.46 -6.41 22.13
CA VAL A 1210 -12.17 -6.70 20.87
C VAL A 1210 -12.40 -8.20 20.74
N ILE A 1211 -13.65 -8.61 20.54
CA ILE A 1211 -14.07 -10.01 20.33
C ILE A 1211 -14.39 -10.19 18.84
N GLY A 1212 -13.98 -11.29 18.21
CA GLY A 1212 -14.27 -11.60 16.80
C GLY A 1212 -13.01 -11.99 16.00
N PRO A 1213 -13.18 -12.45 14.74
CA PRO A 1213 -14.42 -12.36 13.95
C PRO A 1213 -15.45 -13.46 14.26
N PHE A 1214 -16.74 -13.12 14.18
CA PHE A 1214 -17.84 -14.09 14.10
C PHE A 1214 -18.86 -13.65 13.04
N THR A 1215 -19.61 -14.58 12.47
CA THR A 1215 -20.56 -14.32 11.38
C THR A 1215 -21.99 -14.64 11.82
N ILE A 1216 -22.91 -13.73 11.54
CA ILE A 1216 -24.35 -13.95 11.76
C ILE A 1216 -24.97 -14.45 10.45
N THR A 1217 -25.51 -15.67 10.45
CA THR A 1217 -26.10 -16.31 9.27
C THR A 1217 -27.63 -16.26 9.30
N ASP A 1218 -28.27 -16.34 8.13
CA ASP A 1218 -29.72 -16.48 8.08
C ASP A 1218 -30.12 -17.91 8.46
N VAL A 1219 -31.32 -18.10 9.01
CA VAL A 1219 -31.80 -19.39 9.54
C VAL A 1219 -31.97 -20.45 8.42
N ASN A 1220 -31.96 -20.02 7.15
CA ASN A 1220 -32.17 -20.86 5.98
C ASN A 1220 -30.94 -20.99 5.05
N SER A 1221 -29.74 -20.53 5.45
CA SER A 1221 -28.52 -20.55 4.62
C SER A 1221 -27.53 -21.64 5.00
#